data_AF-F9FDF9-F1
#
_entry.id   AF-F9FDF9-F1
#
_cell.length_a   1.000
_cell.length_b   1.000
_cell.length_c   1.000
_cell.angle_alpha   90.00
_cell.angle_beta   90.00
_cell.angle_gamma   90.00
#
_symmetry.space_group_name_H-M   'P 1'
#
loop_
_entity.id
_entity.type
_entity.pdbx_description
1 polymer ?
#
loop_
_entity_poly.entity_id
_entity_poly.type
_entity_poly.pdbx_seq_one_letter_code
_entity_poly.pdbx_strand_id
1 'polypeptide(L)'
;MSRIDTPALPQAVQERGSLRTLEKGKSQFIGSSSGIYFVNTVRRAFISANTRLSSRLLDTTHPTPEECIVADGEDEQQRTNESSTGASLLPCSFCYGPGIPAGLGRPPQPEVAKQLFMTYFQTWHRFFPFLHGPTILKNMEDLYSSFDQYGAGSEPITPRVPMTLSRTLILQCIFNLASLHDSSQLPVTSEIQKPTDVLSYLPGLAVKGDLVSIQALFAAGLLLVARMSLRAAAVVSGLLSRAVFLAGLHRCPCRYAKLTADDCDIRKRIFWCIYVFDRYLSQALGHPLGIQDSDIDVCPLNGPELHHPQLFPTVPSSHNDVTSPFSGCSANSPSSQFRDIPISSRQSETGSGRAAGEDNSSQKHHRHSSLSFQVQYSRLLGRALELFHKSLHIRSIDSGSILSLQTDINALWNALPSSLQEFDPSSNASTDGNQTQIFNESAHFILLHSQLVLLIHRPRLSLEPSTPEFQSAIQICISEAREIIKIMNKQHKARHALFWPGYLSVTWMAGIVLAFACQLRLYSVEKGKREIAMCLEALLHMSERWKLAKNCHAVLSDLTEAFQDMEHTAKRPAFDILDSTSNSVHPPSVQDPVGRDSPSNQISTNIVSASADEPLGYSFGTFNATGTAIEDDFQSVGDPGRLSNWESGMPDLLAGVTWESLLGEIKQQARLTCLRPTIHRWLLKTGIQHKLALRRPFLSDKSAQLRKAFCDKYHHKDESFWYNGDYTKWLFYSAGERLHRDKVQPRRRPARHSQMFFGAINYDKPSRVIPLKGDPQSERGGITGRRILACLQSYLPGLVKEGETFQHDNARTFKAKIVQEWLLPWARRHGVSLIDWPPYSPDLNPIENI
;
A
#
# COMPACT_ATOMS: atom_id res chain seq x y z
N MET A 1 -3.20 6.19 49.44
CA MET A 1 -2.88 5.01 48.62
C MET A 1 -3.52 5.18 47.26
N SER A 2 -2.66 5.43 46.29
CA SER A 2 -2.94 5.71 44.89
C SER A 2 -3.62 4.52 44.20
N ARG A 3 -4.62 4.82 43.36
CA ARG A 3 -5.08 3.90 42.32
C ARG A 3 -3.93 3.71 41.34
N ILE A 4 -3.47 2.47 41.18
CA ILE A 4 -2.56 2.08 40.12
C ILE A 4 -3.40 2.06 38.84
N ASP A 5 -3.24 3.07 38.01
CA ASP A 5 -3.78 3.08 36.66
C ASP A 5 -3.05 2.01 35.85
N THR A 6 -3.80 1.01 35.39
CA THR A 6 -3.37 0.09 34.33
C THR A 6 -3.01 0.89 33.08
N PRO A 7 -1.85 0.64 32.44
CA PRO A 7 -1.46 1.36 31.24
C PRO A 7 -2.48 1.13 30.12
N ALA A 8 -2.99 2.22 29.55
CA ALA A 8 -3.83 2.19 28.37
C ALA A 8 -3.07 1.51 27.21
N LEU A 9 -3.75 0.61 26.49
CA LEU A 9 -3.27 0.08 25.21
C LEU A 9 -2.84 1.25 24.30
N PRO A 10 -1.74 1.13 23.54
CA PRO A 10 -1.31 2.19 22.62
C PRO A 10 -2.48 2.63 21.75
N GLN A 11 -2.78 3.93 21.70
CA GLN A 11 -3.77 4.48 20.80
C GLN A 11 -3.38 4.11 19.36
N ALA A 12 -4.01 3.09 18.79
CA ALA A 12 -3.75 2.71 17.42
C ALA A 12 -4.13 3.87 16.51
N VAL A 13 -3.17 4.36 15.71
CA VAL A 13 -3.40 5.43 14.74
C VAL A 13 -4.52 5.01 13.78
N GLN A 14 -5.71 5.60 13.90
CA GLN A 14 -6.84 5.35 13.00
C GLN A 14 -6.88 6.36 11.85
N GLU A 15 -5.82 6.42 11.05
CA GLU A 15 -5.85 7.27 9.85
C GLU A 15 -6.98 6.80 8.91
N ARG A 16 -7.81 7.76 8.48
CA ARG A 16 -8.88 7.56 7.51
C ARG A 16 -8.64 8.43 6.29
N GLY A 17 -9.12 7.97 5.13
CA GLY A 17 -9.23 8.81 3.95
C GLY A 17 -10.25 9.94 4.14
N SER A 18 -10.25 10.90 3.23
CA SER A 18 -11.25 11.96 3.13
C SER A 18 -12.26 11.62 2.04
N LEU A 19 -13.55 11.82 2.33
CA LEU A 19 -14.65 11.73 1.36
C LEU A 19 -15.32 13.09 1.28
N ARG A 20 -15.19 13.76 0.14
CA ARG A 20 -15.83 15.05 -0.13
C ARG A 20 -17.06 14.85 -1.01
N THR A 21 -18.14 15.54 -0.66
CA THR A 21 -19.30 15.67 -1.57
C THR A 21 -19.08 16.89 -2.44
N LEU A 22 -19.11 16.70 -3.75
CA LEU A 22 -19.03 17.75 -4.75
C LEU A 22 -20.45 18.19 -5.15
N GLU A 23 -20.53 19.27 -5.91
CA GLU A 23 -21.80 19.71 -6.48
C GLU A 23 -22.46 18.62 -7.36
N LYS A 24 -23.77 18.72 -7.55
CA LYS A 24 -24.55 17.82 -8.42
C LYS A 24 -24.53 16.35 -7.98
N GLY A 25 -24.34 16.07 -6.69
CA GLY A 25 -24.41 14.71 -6.12
C GLY A 25 -23.19 13.83 -6.42
N LYS A 26 -22.11 14.41 -6.94
CA LYS A 26 -20.83 13.70 -7.08
C LYS A 26 -20.15 13.56 -5.72
N SER A 27 -19.38 12.50 -5.53
CA SER A 27 -18.52 12.36 -4.35
C SER A 27 -17.13 11.93 -4.78
N GLN A 28 -16.14 12.30 -3.98
CA GLN A 28 -14.75 12.05 -4.26
C GLN A 28 -14.04 11.57 -3.01
N PHE A 29 -13.37 10.43 -3.14
CA PHE A 29 -12.58 9.82 -2.09
C PHE A 29 -11.08 10.02 -2.35
N ILE A 30 -10.34 10.32 -1.29
CA ILE A 30 -8.88 10.26 -1.24
C ILE A 30 -8.51 9.43 -0.01
N GLY A 31 -7.78 8.33 -0.19
CA GLY A 31 -7.41 7.46 0.93
C GLY A 31 -6.25 8.00 1.77
N SER A 32 -6.04 7.39 2.93
CA SER A 32 -5.04 7.84 3.91
C SER A 32 -3.60 7.79 3.38
N SER A 33 -3.30 6.92 2.41
CA SER A 33 -1.94 6.81 1.92
C SER A 33 -1.43 8.02 1.12
N SER A 34 -2.35 8.89 0.68
CA SER A 34 -2.00 10.19 0.07
C SER A 34 -1.40 11.17 1.07
N GLY A 35 -1.57 10.91 2.37
CA GLY A 35 -1.21 11.80 3.47
C GLY A 35 -2.29 12.84 3.81
N ILE A 36 -3.46 12.79 3.18
CA ILE A 36 -4.61 13.68 3.48
C ILE A 36 -4.95 13.76 4.96
N TYR A 37 -4.82 12.64 5.70
CA TYR A 37 -5.09 12.60 7.12
C TYR A 37 -4.09 13.45 7.93
N PHE A 38 -2.80 13.35 7.59
CA PHE A 38 -1.74 14.16 8.21
C PHE A 38 -1.89 15.64 7.84
N VAL A 39 -2.14 15.97 6.56
CA VAL A 39 -2.39 17.36 6.13
C VAL A 39 -3.54 17.98 6.95
N ASN A 40 -4.64 17.25 7.12
CA ASN A 40 -5.77 17.68 7.93
C ASN A 40 -5.44 17.80 9.43
N THR A 41 -4.51 16.99 9.93
CA THR A 41 -4.03 17.09 11.31
C THR A 41 -3.24 18.37 11.53
N VAL A 42 -2.32 18.70 10.61
CA VAL A 42 -1.56 19.95 10.65
C VAL A 42 -2.47 21.16 10.49
N ARG A 43 -3.41 21.14 9.54
CA ARG A 43 -4.39 22.22 9.36
C ARG A 43 -5.18 22.49 10.65
N ARG A 44 -5.67 21.45 11.33
CA ARG A 44 -6.37 21.58 12.62
C ARG A 44 -5.47 22.13 13.72
N ALA A 45 -4.22 21.67 13.81
CA ALA A 45 -3.26 22.17 14.77
C ALA A 45 -3.02 23.68 14.59
N PHE A 46 -2.83 24.16 13.36
CA PHE A 46 -2.62 25.57 13.07
C PHE A 46 -3.86 26.44 13.32
N ILE A 47 -5.06 25.96 12.95
CA ILE A 47 -6.33 26.65 13.26
C ILE A 47 -6.50 26.81 14.77
N SER A 48 -6.19 25.77 15.56
CA SER A 48 -6.30 25.84 17.02
C SER A 48 -5.29 26.80 17.67
N ALA A 49 -4.14 27.02 17.03
CA ALA A 49 -3.05 27.83 17.56
C ALA A 49 -3.11 29.30 17.12
N ASN A 50 -3.74 29.62 15.97
CA ASN A 50 -3.79 30.96 15.41
C ASN A 50 -5.20 31.34 14.91
N THR A 51 -5.89 32.18 15.67
CA THR A 51 -7.26 32.65 15.35
C THR A 51 -7.33 33.52 14.10
N ARG A 52 -6.26 34.23 13.73
CA ARG A 52 -6.21 35.03 12.48
C ARG A 52 -6.04 34.15 11.24
N LEU A 53 -5.22 33.11 11.34
CA LEU A 53 -5.08 32.12 10.27
C LEU A 53 -6.38 31.33 10.07
N SER A 54 -7.16 31.15 11.14
CA SER A 54 -8.45 30.45 11.08
C SER A 54 -9.40 31.09 10.06
N SER A 55 -9.47 32.42 9.94
CA SER A 55 -10.36 33.06 8.97
C SER A 55 -9.92 32.87 7.52
N ARG A 56 -8.60 32.83 7.25
CA ARG A 56 -8.06 32.60 5.89
C ARG A 56 -8.20 31.14 5.48
N LEU A 57 -7.80 30.19 6.34
CA LEU A 57 -7.92 28.76 6.05
C LEU A 57 -9.37 28.24 6.08
N LEU A 58 -10.33 29.01 6.59
CA LEU A 58 -11.75 28.67 6.52
C LEU A 58 -12.48 29.43 5.40
N ASP A 59 -11.80 30.34 4.70
CA ASP A 59 -12.35 31.02 3.54
C ASP A 59 -12.51 30.04 2.37
N THR A 60 -13.68 30.08 1.74
CA THR A 60 -14.03 29.30 0.55
C THR A 60 -13.14 29.58 -0.67
N THR A 61 -12.39 30.69 -0.66
CA THR A 61 -11.46 31.05 -1.74
C THR A 61 -10.08 30.39 -1.61
N HIS A 62 -9.74 29.84 -0.44
CA HIS A 62 -8.44 29.18 -0.21
C HIS A 62 -8.47 27.70 -0.61
N PRO A 63 -7.34 27.14 -1.12
CA PRO A 63 -7.28 25.74 -1.51
C PRO A 63 -7.61 24.77 -0.36
N THR A 64 -8.43 23.78 -0.67
CA THR A 64 -8.72 22.68 0.26
C THR A 64 -7.53 21.70 0.36
N PRO A 65 -7.39 20.92 1.45
CA PRO A 65 -6.34 19.92 1.58
C PRO A 65 -6.36 18.88 0.44
N GLU A 66 -7.56 18.53 -0.02
CA GLU A 66 -7.77 17.64 -1.17
C GLU A 66 -7.27 18.26 -2.48
N GLU A 67 -7.49 19.56 -2.69
CA GLU A 67 -7.00 20.34 -3.83
C GLU A 67 -5.48 20.54 -3.83
N CYS A 68 -4.77 20.19 -2.74
CA CYS A 68 -3.30 20.12 -2.67
C CYS A 68 -2.76 18.71 -2.94
N ILE A 69 -3.63 17.71 -3.08
CA ILE A 69 -3.25 16.31 -3.36
C ILE A 69 -3.71 15.89 -4.76
N VAL A 70 -4.93 16.26 -5.16
CA VAL A 70 -5.52 15.88 -6.45
C VAL A 70 -6.15 17.10 -7.09
N ALA A 71 -5.71 17.45 -8.31
CA ALA A 71 -6.39 18.46 -9.10
C ALA A 71 -7.78 17.94 -9.51
N ASP A 72 -8.84 18.68 -9.21
CA ASP A 72 -10.17 18.43 -9.77
C ASP A 72 -10.16 18.79 -11.26
N GLY A 73 -10.64 17.87 -12.10
CA GLY A 73 -10.85 18.14 -13.52
C GLY A 73 -12.08 19.01 -13.81
N GLU A 74 -12.66 19.68 -12.82
CA GLU A 74 -13.92 20.45 -12.97
C GLU A 74 -13.69 21.92 -13.38
N ASP A 75 -12.51 22.50 -13.16
CA ASP A 75 -12.18 23.87 -13.60
C ASP A 75 -12.03 24.03 -15.12
N GLU A 76 -12.07 22.95 -15.89
CA GLU A 76 -12.04 23.01 -17.35
C GLU A 76 -13.29 23.69 -17.96
N GLN A 77 -14.36 23.85 -17.17
CA GLN A 77 -15.58 24.59 -17.55
C GLN A 77 -15.45 26.12 -17.39
N GLN A 78 -14.36 26.65 -16.84
CA GLN A 78 -14.12 28.11 -16.85
C GLN A 78 -13.32 28.58 -18.07
N ARG A 79 -12.52 27.70 -18.71
CA ARG A 79 -11.94 28.02 -20.04
C ARG A 79 -13.01 28.14 -21.13
N THR A 80 -14.23 27.60 -20.92
CA THR A 80 -15.31 27.71 -21.91
C THR A 80 -15.97 29.09 -21.95
N ASN A 81 -15.76 29.97 -20.95
CA ASN A 81 -16.47 31.26 -20.89
C ASN A 81 -15.60 32.50 -21.13
N GLU A 82 -14.27 32.42 -21.05
CA GLU A 82 -13.38 33.56 -21.36
C GLU A 82 -12.54 33.38 -22.64
N SER A 83 -12.78 32.30 -23.39
CA SER A 83 -12.19 32.09 -24.72
C SER A 83 -13.21 31.66 -25.79
N SER A 84 -14.48 32.07 -25.61
CA SER A 84 -15.53 31.88 -26.63
C SER A 84 -15.45 32.89 -27.79
N THR A 85 -14.25 33.35 -28.12
CA THR A 85 -13.92 34.13 -29.32
C THR A 85 -12.57 33.68 -29.84
N GLY A 86 -12.53 32.57 -30.61
CA GLY A 86 -11.40 32.30 -31.50
C GLY A 86 -10.85 30.88 -31.68
N ALA A 87 -11.53 29.82 -31.24
CA ALA A 87 -11.07 28.45 -31.52
C ALA A 87 -12.20 27.53 -32.03
N SER A 88 -12.96 28.01 -33.02
CA SER A 88 -13.62 27.11 -33.96
C SER A 88 -12.57 26.68 -34.97
N LEU A 89 -11.77 25.67 -34.62
CA LEU A 89 -10.80 25.07 -35.54
C LEU A 89 -11.58 24.34 -36.64
N LEU A 90 -11.29 24.70 -37.88
CA LEU A 90 -11.70 23.99 -39.10
C LEU A 90 -11.51 22.46 -38.93
N PRO A 91 -12.28 21.63 -39.67
CA PRO A 91 -12.05 20.19 -39.69
C PRO A 91 -10.56 19.90 -39.98
N CYS A 92 -9.88 19.20 -39.07
CA CYS A 92 -8.54 18.69 -39.33
C CYS A 92 -8.57 17.82 -40.58
N SER A 93 -7.91 18.26 -41.66
CA SER A 93 -7.78 17.47 -42.89
C SER A 93 -6.82 16.29 -42.72
N PHE A 94 -5.92 16.35 -41.72
CA PHE A 94 -4.95 15.29 -41.45
C PHE A 94 -5.58 14.08 -40.74
N CYS A 95 -5.29 12.87 -41.23
CA CYS A 95 -5.75 11.63 -40.62
C CYS A 95 -4.62 10.58 -40.60
N TYR A 96 -4.38 9.95 -39.45
CA TYR A 96 -3.38 8.86 -39.31
C TYR A 96 -3.79 7.56 -40.02
N GLY A 97 -5.08 7.38 -40.26
CA GLY A 97 -5.66 6.15 -40.78
C GLY A 97 -7.14 6.03 -40.45
N PRO A 98 -7.86 5.12 -41.13
CA PRO A 98 -9.30 4.95 -40.93
C PRO A 98 -9.61 4.56 -39.47
N GLY A 99 -10.60 5.24 -38.88
CA GLY A 99 -11.04 4.99 -37.50
C GLY A 99 -10.16 5.62 -36.40
N ILE A 100 -9.17 6.44 -36.75
CA ILE A 100 -8.37 7.20 -35.78
C ILE A 100 -8.96 8.61 -35.62
N PRO A 101 -9.30 9.03 -34.39
CA PRO A 101 -9.92 10.32 -34.09
C PRO A 101 -8.93 11.49 -34.19
N ALA A 102 -9.44 12.66 -34.56
CA ALA A 102 -8.65 13.90 -34.64
C ALA A 102 -8.20 14.45 -33.27
N GLY A 103 -8.81 14.00 -32.17
CA GLY A 103 -8.48 14.47 -30.80
C GLY A 103 -7.07 14.13 -30.32
N LEU A 104 -6.34 13.25 -31.00
CA LEU A 104 -4.96 12.87 -30.63
C LEU A 104 -3.91 13.90 -31.08
N GLY A 105 -4.30 14.96 -31.78
CA GLY A 105 -3.39 15.93 -32.39
C GLY A 105 -2.69 15.38 -33.64
N ARG A 106 -2.16 16.27 -34.48
CA ARG A 106 -1.38 15.90 -35.68
C ARG A 106 0.08 15.56 -35.33
N PRO A 107 0.83 14.88 -36.20
CA PRO A 107 2.24 14.64 -35.92
C PRO A 107 3.02 15.98 -36.03
N PRO A 108 4.01 16.23 -35.16
CA PRO A 108 4.86 17.42 -35.25
C PRO A 108 5.74 17.39 -36.51
N GLN A 109 6.49 18.46 -36.78
CA GLN A 109 7.47 18.46 -37.87
C GLN A 109 8.53 17.37 -37.66
N PRO A 110 9.06 16.72 -38.73
CA PRO A 110 9.99 15.59 -38.61
C PRO A 110 11.21 15.87 -37.71
N GLU A 111 11.78 17.06 -37.80
CA GLU A 111 12.95 17.48 -37.01
C GLU A 111 12.60 17.55 -35.52
N VAL A 112 11.44 18.15 -35.20
CA VAL A 112 10.91 18.25 -33.83
C VAL A 112 10.56 16.86 -33.30
N ALA A 113 9.95 16.00 -34.12
CA ALA A 113 9.62 14.63 -33.76
C ALA A 113 10.87 13.83 -33.38
N LYS A 114 11.95 13.97 -34.15
CA LYS A 114 13.24 13.32 -33.88
C LYS A 114 13.86 13.80 -32.57
N GLN A 115 13.82 15.10 -32.29
CA GLN A 115 14.31 15.67 -31.02
C GLN A 115 13.49 15.14 -29.83
N LEU A 116 12.16 15.23 -29.90
CA LEU A 116 11.26 14.73 -28.86
C LEU A 116 11.43 13.23 -28.62
N PHE A 117 11.60 12.44 -29.69
CA PHE A 117 11.88 11.02 -29.60
C PHE A 117 13.16 10.76 -28.79
N MET A 118 14.26 11.44 -29.10
CA MET A 118 15.52 11.28 -28.36
C MET A 118 15.37 11.70 -26.89
N THR A 119 14.71 12.82 -26.62
CA THR A 119 14.44 13.30 -25.26
C THR A 119 13.62 12.29 -24.45
N TYR A 120 12.61 11.65 -25.05
CA TYR A 120 11.85 10.59 -24.37
C TYR A 120 12.72 9.39 -23.97
N PHE A 121 13.60 8.93 -24.86
CA PHE A 121 14.48 7.79 -24.58
C PHE A 121 15.53 8.10 -23.51
N GLN A 122 16.00 9.35 -23.45
CA GLN A 122 16.96 9.81 -22.44
C GLN A 122 16.32 10.03 -21.06
N THR A 123 15.02 10.30 -21.00
CA THR A 123 14.32 10.65 -19.74
C THR A 123 13.39 9.55 -19.26
N TRP A 124 12.23 9.36 -19.91
CA TRP A 124 11.17 8.46 -19.46
C TRP A 124 11.47 6.99 -19.69
N HIS A 125 12.04 6.62 -20.85
CA HIS A 125 12.31 5.22 -21.19
C HIS A 125 13.31 4.57 -20.23
N ARG A 126 14.23 5.35 -19.65
CA ARG A 126 15.19 4.89 -18.65
C ARG A 126 14.52 4.24 -17.43
N PHE A 127 13.43 4.84 -16.94
CA PHE A 127 12.66 4.33 -15.80
C PHE A 127 11.54 3.39 -16.22
N PHE A 128 10.96 3.64 -17.40
CA PHE A 128 9.86 2.86 -17.94
C PHE A 128 10.22 2.31 -19.33
N PRO A 129 11.10 1.30 -19.44
CA PRO A 129 11.53 0.71 -20.72
C PRO A 129 10.48 -0.25 -21.30
N PHE A 130 9.19 0.13 -21.30
CA PHE A 130 8.08 -0.70 -21.78
C PHE A 130 8.01 -0.81 -23.30
N LEU A 131 8.84 -0.05 -24.02
CA LEU A 131 8.92 -0.02 -25.48
C LEU A 131 10.24 -0.62 -26.00
N HIS A 132 10.19 -1.21 -27.19
CA HIS A 132 11.37 -1.64 -27.92
C HIS A 132 11.81 -0.53 -28.89
N GLY A 133 12.96 0.10 -28.62
CA GLY A 133 13.45 1.28 -29.34
C GLY A 133 13.41 1.17 -30.88
N PRO A 134 14.06 0.14 -31.47
CA PRO A 134 14.05 -0.04 -32.93
C PRO A 134 12.65 -0.16 -33.54
N THR A 135 11.71 -0.82 -32.85
CA THR A 135 10.34 -0.96 -33.34
C THR A 135 9.61 0.38 -33.38
N ILE A 136 9.79 1.23 -32.37
CA ILE A 136 9.14 2.54 -32.32
C ILE A 136 9.81 3.53 -33.28
N LEU A 137 11.12 3.45 -33.45
CA LEU A 137 11.84 4.22 -34.46
C LEU A 137 11.29 3.93 -35.87
N LYS A 138 11.13 2.64 -36.21
CA LYS A 138 10.50 2.24 -37.47
C LYS A 138 9.07 2.76 -37.60
N ASN A 139 8.26 2.70 -36.53
CA ASN A 139 6.90 3.26 -36.57
C ASN A 139 6.90 4.77 -36.81
N MET A 140 7.91 5.50 -36.33
CA MET A 140 8.08 6.93 -36.58
C MET A 140 8.52 7.18 -38.03
N GLU A 141 9.46 6.40 -38.56
CA GLU A 141 9.88 6.46 -39.97
C GLU A 141 8.69 6.18 -40.91
N ASP A 142 7.87 5.16 -40.61
CA ASP A 142 6.67 4.83 -41.37
C ASP A 142 5.66 6.00 -41.38
N LEU A 143 5.50 6.70 -40.25
CA LEU A 143 4.64 7.88 -40.12
C LEU A 143 5.11 9.04 -41.01
N TYR A 144 6.41 9.28 -41.11
CA TYR A 144 6.99 10.40 -41.87
C TYR A 144 7.41 10.05 -43.31
N SER A 145 7.33 8.79 -43.72
CA SER A 145 7.73 8.32 -45.06
C SER A 145 7.05 9.02 -46.25
N SER A 146 5.96 9.77 -46.04
CA SER A 146 5.27 10.58 -47.05
C SER A 146 5.86 11.99 -47.23
N PHE A 147 6.62 12.52 -46.26
CA PHE A 147 7.24 13.85 -46.33
C PHE A 147 8.39 13.91 -47.34
N ASP A 148 9.02 12.77 -47.67
CA ASP A 148 10.17 12.71 -48.57
C ASP A 148 9.81 12.87 -50.07
N GLN A 149 8.54 12.74 -50.46
CA GLN A 149 8.11 12.71 -51.88
C GLN A 149 7.50 14.01 -52.40
N TYR A 150 6.95 14.85 -51.51
CA TYR A 150 6.39 16.16 -51.83
C TYR A 150 7.22 17.17 -51.05
N GLY A 151 8.03 17.99 -51.72
CA GLY A 151 8.96 18.92 -51.07
C GLY A 151 8.31 19.79 -50.00
N ALA A 152 9.16 20.43 -49.18
CA ALA A 152 8.88 21.15 -47.92
C ALA A 152 7.73 22.20 -47.86
N GLY A 153 6.94 22.37 -48.92
CA GLY A 153 5.84 23.34 -49.02
C GLY A 153 4.41 22.82 -48.89
N SER A 154 4.16 21.50 -48.85
CA SER A 154 2.79 20.96 -48.72
C SER A 154 2.69 19.93 -47.59
N GLU A 155 1.91 20.22 -46.55
CA GLU A 155 1.63 19.26 -45.47
C GLU A 155 0.95 18.01 -46.05
N PRO A 156 1.51 16.80 -45.88
CA PRO A 156 0.88 15.58 -46.33
C PRO A 156 -0.40 15.32 -45.53
N ILE A 157 -1.48 14.99 -46.22
CA ILE A 157 -2.83 14.84 -45.65
C ILE A 157 -2.96 13.50 -44.89
N THR A 158 -2.20 12.47 -45.27
CA THR A 158 -2.22 11.13 -44.65
C THR A 158 -0.86 10.43 -44.78
N PRO A 159 -0.45 9.61 -43.79
CA PRO A 159 0.77 8.82 -43.89
C PRO A 159 0.65 7.76 -44.99
N ARG A 160 1.78 7.39 -45.62
CA ARG A 160 1.82 6.38 -46.69
C ARG A 160 1.39 4.99 -46.21
N VAL A 161 1.73 4.64 -44.98
CA VAL A 161 1.32 3.40 -44.32
C VAL A 161 0.28 3.76 -43.25
N PRO A 162 -0.99 3.34 -43.38
CA PRO A 162 -2.00 3.61 -42.36
C PRO A 162 -1.57 3.09 -40.99
N MET A 163 -1.60 3.95 -39.99
CA MET A 163 -1.25 3.56 -38.63
C MET A 163 -2.43 2.89 -37.92
N THR A 164 -2.14 1.98 -37.00
CA THR A 164 -3.14 1.49 -36.05
C THR A 164 -3.28 2.47 -34.88
N LEU A 165 -4.47 2.56 -34.29
CA LEU A 165 -4.75 3.39 -33.10
C LEU A 165 -3.69 3.22 -31.99
N SER A 166 -3.30 1.98 -31.65
CA SER A 166 -2.32 1.72 -30.58
C SER A 166 -0.94 2.34 -30.90
N ARG A 167 -0.47 2.23 -32.15
CA ARG A 167 0.81 2.83 -32.58
C ARG A 167 0.75 4.35 -32.58
N THR A 168 -0.34 4.94 -33.07
CA THR A 168 -0.56 6.40 -33.04
C THR A 168 -0.58 6.93 -31.62
N LEU A 169 -1.32 6.27 -30.71
CA LEU A 169 -1.35 6.63 -29.30
C LEU A 169 0.03 6.58 -28.66
N ILE A 170 0.82 5.53 -28.93
CA ILE A 170 2.19 5.41 -28.42
C ILE A 170 3.04 6.59 -28.89
N LEU A 171 3.07 6.89 -30.19
CA LEU A 171 3.87 7.99 -30.73
C LEU A 171 3.42 9.35 -30.18
N GLN A 172 2.12 9.65 -30.16
CA GLN A 172 1.63 10.91 -29.63
C GLN A 172 1.90 11.05 -28.13
N CYS A 173 1.78 9.98 -27.34
CA CYS A 173 2.16 10.01 -25.93
C CYS A 173 3.66 10.24 -25.74
N ILE A 174 4.53 9.64 -26.58
CA ILE A 174 5.98 9.87 -26.54
C ILE A 174 6.30 11.34 -26.77
N PHE A 175 5.74 11.96 -27.81
CA PHE A 175 5.98 13.37 -28.12
C PHE A 175 5.48 14.29 -27.01
N ASN A 176 4.26 14.04 -26.50
CA ASN A 176 3.67 14.82 -25.42
C ASN A 176 4.39 14.60 -24.07
N LEU A 177 5.03 13.45 -23.83
CA LEU A 177 5.84 13.20 -22.63
C LEU A 177 7.21 13.89 -22.71
N ALA A 178 7.82 13.88 -23.89
CA ALA A 178 9.10 14.53 -24.16
C ALA A 178 8.99 16.06 -24.09
N SER A 179 7.91 16.63 -24.60
CA SER A 179 7.67 18.08 -24.62
C SER A 179 7.49 18.69 -23.22
N LEU A 180 7.44 17.87 -22.18
CA LEU A 180 7.36 18.32 -20.78
C LEU A 180 8.74 18.70 -20.21
N HIS A 181 9.82 18.45 -20.94
CA HIS A 181 11.21 18.67 -20.49
C HIS A 181 11.92 19.83 -21.19
N ASP A 182 11.49 20.22 -22.38
CA ASP A 182 12.17 21.22 -23.20
C ASP A 182 11.20 22.31 -23.66
N SER A 183 11.74 23.53 -23.82
CA SER A 183 11.04 24.67 -24.43
C SER A 183 10.82 24.49 -25.94
N SER A 184 11.29 23.38 -26.55
CA SER A 184 10.91 22.98 -27.90
C SER A 184 9.40 22.74 -27.95
N GLN A 185 8.66 23.77 -28.33
CA GLN A 185 7.20 23.79 -28.25
C GLN A 185 6.64 22.74 -29.20
N LEU A 186 6.15 21.62 -28.65
CA LEU A 186 5.20 20.78 -29.36
C LEU A 186 4.06 21.72 -29.80
N PRO A 187 3.80 21.84 -31.12
CA PRO A 187 2.76 22.76 -31.58
C PRO A 187 1.42 22.39 -30.93
N VAL A 188 0.60 23.39 -30.60
CA VAL A 188 -0.73 23.19 -29.99
C VAL A 188 -1.59 22.20 -30.80
N THR A 189 -1.41 22.19 -32.13
CA THR A 189 -2.08 21.27 -33.05
C THR A 189 -1.63 19.81 -32.94
N SER A 190 -0.43 19.57 -32.41
CA SER A 190 0.16 18.23 -32.17
C SER A 190 0.00 17.76 -30.73
N GLU A 191 -0.42 18.65 -29.83
CA GLU A 191 -0.63 18.36 -28.43
C GLU A 191 -1.98 17.66 -28.21
N ILE A 192 -1.96 16.63 -27.36
CA ILE A 192 -3.18 16.04 -26.80
C ILE A 192 -3.72 17.04 -25.79
N GLN A 193 -4.84 17.69 -26.08
CA GLN A 193 -5.31 18.82 -25.26
C GLN A 193 -6.02 18.35 -23.98
N LYS A 194 -6.92 17.36 -24.08
CA LYS A 194 -7.75 16.94 -22.94
C LYS A 194 -7.52 15.48 -22.60
N PRO A 195 -7.61 15.09 -21.30
CA PRO A 195 -7.60 13.68 -20.91
C PRO A 195 -8.66 12.84 -21.63
N THR A 196 -9.84 13.41 -21.90
CA THR A 196 -10.96 12.75 -22.60
C THR A 196 -10.61 12.34 -24.03
N ASP A 197 -9.67 13.04 -24.66
CA ASP A 197 -9.20 12.77 -26.02
C ASP A 197 -8.42 11.45 -26.10
N VAL A 198 -7.95 10.95 -24.96
CA VAL A 198 -7.28 9.65 -24.86
C VAL A 198 -8.21 8.62 -24.22
N LEU A 199 -8.87 8.97 -23.11
CA LEU A 199 -9.68 8.05 -22.28
C LEU A 199 -10.79 7.34 -23.05
N SER A 200 -11.40 7.98 -24.05
CA SER A 200 -12.54 7.45 -24.81
C SER A 200 -12.21 6.16 -25.57
N TYR A 201 -10.94 5.91 -25.89
CA TYR A 201 -10.52 4.77 -26.71
C TYR A 201 -9.87 3.64 -25.89
N LEU A 202 -9.45 3.94 -24.67
CA LEU A 202 -8.71 3.01 -23.83
C LEU A 202 -9.51 1.73 -23.48
N PRO A 203 -10.82 1.75 -23.17
CA PRO A 203 -11.56 0.52 -22.89
C PRO A 203 -11.49 -0.52 -24.03
N GLY A 204 -11.57 -0.08 -25.29
CA GLY A 204 -11.46 -0.99 -26.44
C GLY A 204 -10.09 -1.64 -26.57
N LEU A 205 -9.02 -0.88 -26.29
CA LEU A 205 -7.65 -1.39 -26.27
C LEU A 205 -7.42 -2.38 -25.12
N ALA A 206 -8.02 -2.13 -23.95
CA ALA A 206 -7.94 -3.04 -22.81
C ALA A 206 -8.61 -4.39 -23.11
N VAL A 207 -9.74 -4.39 -23.83
CA VAL A 207 -10.41 -5.62 -24.27
C VAL A 207 -9.58 -6.37 -25.32
N LYS A 208 -8.93 -5.66 -26.24
CA LYS A 208 -8.07 -6.28 -27.27
C LYS A 208 -6.90 -7.05 -26.65
N GLY A 209 -6.29 -6.51 -25.59
CA GLY A 209 -5.34 -7.23 -24.74
C GLY A 209 -4.01 -7.67 -25.39
N ASP A 210 -3.73 -7.28 -26.63
CA ASP A 210 -2.43 -7.54 -27.27
C ASP A 210 -1.34 -6.60 -26.71
N LEU A 211 -0.07 -7.01 -26.81
CA LEU A 211 1.04 -6.28 -26.19
C LEU A 211 1.11 -4.81 -26.63
N VAL A 212 0.86 -4.52 -27.90
CA VAL A 212 0.89 -3.14 -28.42
C VAL A 212 -0.24 -2.30 -27.82
N SER A 213 -1.42 -2.87 -27.60
CA SER A 213 -2.53 -2.17 -26.94
C SER A 213 -2.27 -1.98 -25.45
N ILE A 214 -1.60 -2.92 -24.78
CA ILE A 214 -1.17 -2.76 -23.39
C ILE A 214 -0.09 -1.68 -23.27
N GLN A 215 0.84 -1.60 -24.24
CA GLN A 215 1.83 -0.53 -24.32
C GLN A 215 1.16 0.84 -24.56
N ALA A 216 0.14 0.93 -25.41
CA ALA A 216 -0.66 2.15 -25.60
C ALA A 216 -1.44 2.53 -24.33
N LEU A 217 -2.06 1.53 -23.70
CA LEU A 217 -2.41 1.42 -22.28
C LEU A 217 -1.57 2.30 -21.38
N PHE A 218 -0.34 1.81 -21.26
CA PHE A 218 0.63 2.32 -20.33
C PHE A 218 1.14 3.70 -20.73
N ALA A 219 1.40 3.95 -22.02
CA ALA A 219 1.84 5.25 -22.51
C ALA A 219 0.81 6.36 -22.19
N ALA A 220 -0.48 6.08 -22.40
CA ALA A 220 -1.57 6.99 -22.04
C ALA A 220 -1.64 7.22 -20.52
N GLY A 221 -1.56 6.14 -19.72
CA GLY A 221 -1.54 6.24 -18.26
C GLY A 221 -0.36 7.08 -17.75
N LEU A 222 0.83 6.88 -18.32
CA LEU A 222 2.05 7.61 -17.97
C LEU A 222 1.93 9.10 -18.31
N LEU A 223 1.37 9.45 -19.47
CA LEU A 223 1.08 10.84 -19.84
C LEU A 223 0.12 11.51 -18.86
N LEU A 224 -0.95 10.81 -18.46
CA LEU A 224 -1.93 11.32 -17.49
C LEU A 224 -1.28 11.55 -16.11
N VAL A 225 -0.39 10.65 -15.67
CA VAL A 225 0.43 10.87 -14.47
C VAL A 225 1.31 12.10 -14.64
N ALA A 226 2.07 12.18 -15.73
CA ALA A 226 2.98 13.29 -16.01
C ALA A 226 2.28 14.67 -16.00
N ARG A 227 1.00 14.71 -16.37
CA ARG A 227 0.14 15.91 -16.35
C ARG A 227 -0.66 16.11 -15.05
N MET A 228 -0.38 15.32 -14.00
CA MET A 228 -1.10 15.37 -12.72
C MET A 228 -2.62 15.08 -12.80
N SER A 229 -3.06 14.39 -13.85
CA SER A 229 -4.43 13.88 -13.98
C SER A 229 -4.55 12.50 -13.31
N LEU A 230 -4.26 12.45 -12.00
CA LEU A 230 -4.08 11.19 -11.27
C LEU A 230 -5.36 10.34 -11.23
N ARG A 231 -6.56 10.93 -11.21
CA ARG A 231 -7.82 10.18 -11.24
C ARG A 231 -8.04 9.46 -12.57
N ALA A 232 -7.80 10.17 -13.68
CA ALA A 232 -7.86 9.58 -15.01
C ALA A 232 -6.81 8.46 -15.12
N ALA A 233 -5.59 8.70 -14.66
CA ALA A 233 -4.54 7.70 -14.61
C ALA A 233 -4.92 6.47 -13.77
N ALA A 234 -5.62 6.65 -12.64
CA ALA A 234 -6.11 5.54 -11.81
C ALA A 234 -7.17 4.67 -12.52
N VAL A 235 -8.06 5.28 -13.31
CA VAL A 235 -8.98 4.53 -14.19
C VAL A 235 -8.18 3.70 -15.19
N VAL A 236 -7.15 4.29 -15.81
CA VAL A 236 -6.25 3.56 -16.72
C VAL A 236 -5.48 2.45 -16.00
N SER A 237 -5.04 2.65 -14.76
CA SER A 237 -4.41 1.61 -13.94
C SER A 237 -5.33 0.41 -13.73
N GLY A 238 -6.63 0.65 -13.49
CA GLY A 238 -7.62 -0.41 -13.39
C GLY A 238 -7.79 -1.21 -14.68
N LEU A 239 -7.84 -0.50 -15.83
CA LEU A 239 -7.87 -1.13 -17.16
C LEU A 239 -6.60 -1.95 -17.43
N LEU A 240 -5.42 -1.39 -17.12
CA LEU A 240 -4.13 -2.05 -17.27
C LEU A 240 -4.03 -3.32 -16.43
N SER A 241 -4.43 -3.25 -15.16
CA SER A 241 -4.42 -4.41 -14.26
C SER A 241 -5.27 -5.54 -14.84
N ARG A 242 -6.49 -5.22 -15.32
CA ARG A 242 -7.37 -6.21 -15.97
C ARG A 242 -6.74 -6.76 -17.26
N ALA A 243 -6.19 -5.91 -18.12
CA ALA A 243 -5.56 -6.33 -19.38
C ALA A 243 -4.33 -7.23 -19.14
N VAL A 244 -3.50 -6.91 -18.15
CA VAL A 244 -2.34 -7.71 -17.72
C VAL A 244 -2.74 -9.10 -17.26
N PHE A 245 -3.85 -9.23 -16.53
CA PHE A 245 -4.35 -10.52 -16.10
C PHE A 245 -4.89 -11.34 -17.27
N LEU A 246 -5.71 -10.73 -18.15
CA LEU A 246 -6.26 -11.40 -19.33
C LEU A 246 -5.16 -11.87 -20.30
N ALA A 247 -4.12 -11.07 -20.50
CA ALA A 247 -3.01 -11.39 -21.38
C ALA A 247 -1.88 -12.22 -20.71
N GLY A 248 -2.05 -12.58 -19.43
CA GLY A 248 -1.12 -13.44 -18.69
C GLY A 248 0.24 -12.82 -18.36
N LEU A 249 0.39 -11.49 -18.40
CA LEU A 249 1.69 -10.83 -18.15
C LEU A 249 2.16 -10.93 -16.70
N HIS A 250 1.26 -11.23 -15.76
CA HIS A 250 1.57 -11.50 -14.35
C HIS A 250 2.24 -12.88 -14.11
N ARG A 251 2.25 -13.74 -15.13
CA ARG A 251 2.94 -15.03 -15.10
C ARG A 251 4.29 -14.91 -15.79
N CYS A 252 5.29 -15.64 -15.29
CA CYS A 252 6.62 -15.60 -15.91
C CYS A 252 6.57 -16.08 -17.37
N PRO A 253 6.99 -15.25 -18.35
CA PRO A 253 6.95 -15.64 -19.75
C PRO A 253 7.92 -16.79 -20.06
N CYS A 254 9.00 -16.98 -19.27
CA CYS A 254 9.96 -18.07 -19.44
C CYS A 254 9.37 -19.47 -19.21
N ARG A 255 8.15 -19.58 -18.68
CA ARG A 255 7.43 -20.87 -18.59
C ARG A 255 6.90 -21.35 -19.94
N TYR A 256 6.83 -20.49 -20.95
CA TYR A 256 6.18 -20.78 -22.22
C TYR A 256 7.19 -20.94 -23.35
N ALA A 257 7.45 -22.17 -23.78
CA ALA A 257 8.42 -22.49 -24.84
C ALA A 257 8.14 -21.81 -26.20
N LYS A 258 6.90 -21.36 -26.43
CA LYS A 258 6.50 -20.67 -27.67
C LYS A 258 6.94 -19.21 -27.74
N LEU A 259 7.36 -18.62 -26.63
CA LEU A 259 7.81 -17.23 -26.59
C LEU A 259 9.31 -17.16 -26.86
N THR A 260 9.72 -16.23 -27.71
CA THR A 260 11.13 -15.95 -27.95
C THR A 260 11.77 -15.27 -26.73
N ALA A 261 13.10 -15.21 -26.68
CA ALA A 261 13.80 -14.46 -25.63
C ALA A 261 13.40 -12.98 -25.62
N ASP A 262 13.24 -12.38 -26.80
CA ASP A 262 12.81 -10.98 -26.95
C ASP A 262 11.36 -10.78 -26.49
N ASP A 263 10.46 -11.73 -26.78
CA ASP A 263 9.08 -11.70 -26.27
C ASP A 263 9.06 -11.80 -24.75
N CYS A 264 9.90 -12.66 -24.16
CA CYS A 264 10.00 -12.81 -22.71
C CYS A 264 10.50 -11.51 -22.07
N ASP A 265 11.53 -10.90 -22.66
CA ASP A 265 12.11 -9.65 -22.18
C ASP A 265 11.09 -8.50 -22.21
N ILE A 266 10.45 -8.24 -23.36
CA ILE A 266 9.49 -7.13 -23.47
C ILE A 266 8.26 -7.35 -22.56
N ARG A 267 7.78 -8.60 -22.42
CA ARG A 267 6.66 -8.93 -21.51
C ARG A 267 7.00 -8.63 -20.05
N LYS A 268 8.21 -8.99 -19.60
CA LYS A 268 8.67 -8.67 -18.23
C LYS A 268 8.78 -7.16 -18.02
N ARG A 269 9.38 -6.44 -18.97
CA ARG A 269 9.51 -4.98 -18.88
C ARG A 269 8.15 -4.29 -18.78
N ILE A 270 7.21 -4.67 -19.65
CA ILE A 270 5.83 -4.13 -19.62
C ILE A 270 5.18 -4.43 -18.26
N PHE A 271 5.24 -5.67 -17.77
CA PHE A 271 4.64 -6.04 -16.49
C PHE A 271 5.22 -5.22 -15.33
N TRP A 272 6.54 -5.13 -15.22
CA TRP A 272 7.19 -4.42 -14.14
C TRP A 272 7.00 -2.90 -14.21
N CYS A 273 6.88 -2.31 -15.41
CA CYS A 273 6.49 -0.90 -15.56
C CYS A 273 5.07 -0.66 -15.03
N ILE A 274 4.11 -1.52 -15.38
CA ILE A 274 2.72 -1.45 -14.90
C ILE A 274 2.67 -1.68 -13.38
N TYR A 275 3.47 -2.60 -12.85
CA TYR A 275 3.61 -2.86 -11.43
C TYR A 275 3.97 -1.58 -10.67
N VAL A 276 5.05 -0.90 -11.09
CA VAL A 276 5.53 0.35 -10.47
C VAL A 276 4.45 1.45 -10.55
N PHE A 277 3.81 1.58 -11.70
CA PHE A 277 2.75 2.56 -11.94
C PHE A 277 1.53 2.37 -11.03
N ASP A 278 1.09 1.13 -10.82
CA ASP A 278 -0.01 0.79 -9.91
C ASP A 278 0.29 1.20 -8.46
N ARG A 279 1.51 0.97 -7.97
CA ARG A 279 1.90 1.33 -6.59
C ARG A 279 1.99 2.83 -6.41
N TYR A 280 2.57 3.54 -7.40
CA TYR A 280 2.63 4.99 -7.36
C TYR A 280 1.23 5.61 -7.25
N LEU A 281 0.29 5.17 -8.10
CA LEU A 281 -1.09 5.68 -8.07
C LEU A 281 -1.83 5.30 -6.80
N SER A 282 -1.66 4.06 -6.34
CA SER A 282 -2.23 3.58 -5.07
C SER A 282 -1.75 4.45 -3.90
N GLN A 283 -0.44 4.75 -3.85
CA GLN A 283 0.13 5.63 -2.86
C GLN A 283 -0.44 7.05 -2.97
N ALA A 284 -0.41 7.65 -4.16
CA ALA A 284 -0.77 9.05 -4.38
C ALA A 284 -2.25 9.34 -4.08
N LEU A 285 -3.15 8.41 -4.38
CA LEU A 285 -4.59 8.58 -4.19
C LEU A 285 -5.14 7.87 -2.95
N GLY A 286 -4.38 6.98 -2.31
CA GLY A 286 -4.90 6.15 -1.23
C GLY A 286 -5.84 5.04 -1.67
N HIS A 287 -5.63 4.52 -2.88
CA HIS A 287 -6.42 3.41 -3.40
C HIS A 287 -5.79 2.06 -3.00
N PRO A 288 -6.58 0.97 -2.95
CA PRO A 288 -6.04 -0.37 -2.82
C PRO A 288 -5.13 -0.73 -4.00
N LEU A 289 -4.10 -1.55 -3.75
CA LEU A 289 -3.24 -2.10 -4.78
C LEU A 289 -4.06 -2.89 -5.82
N GLY A 290 -3.92 -2.56 -7.10
CA GLY A 290 -4.59 -3.23 -8.21
C GLY A 290 -3.99 -4.61 -8.53
N ILE A 291 -2.70 -4.79 -8.23
CA ILE A 291 -1.99 -6.05 -8.40
C ILE A 291 -1.43 -6.50 -7.05
N GLN A 292 -1.91 -7.63 -6.52
CA GLN A 292 -1.38 -8.19 -5.28
C GLN A 292 -0.07 -8.94 -5.54
N ASP A 293 0.90 -8.80 -4.65
CA ASP A 293 2.20 -9.48 -4.80
C ASP A 293 2.07 -11.01 -4.76
N SER A 294 1.04 -11.54 -4.09
CA SER A 294 0.71 -12.98 -4.05
C SER A 294 0.31 -13.57 -5.41
N ASP A 295 -0.07 -12.73 -6.38
CA ASP A 295 -0.58 -13.18 -7.68
C ASP A 295 0.51 -13.20 -8.76
N ILE A 296 1.76 -12.87 -8.41
CA ILE A 296 2.85 -12.60 -9.36
C ILE A 296 3.85 -13.75 -9.40
N ASP A 297 4.11 -14.27 -10.60
CA ASP A 297 5.17 -15.27 -10.84
C ASP A 297 6.36 -14.70 -11.64
N VAL A 298 6.29 -13.43 -12.09
CA VAL A 298 7.28 -12.85 -13.01
C VAL A 298 8.67 -12.82 -12.37
N CYS A 299 9.69 -13.28 -13.11
CA CYS A 299 11.07 -13.27 -12.63
C CYS A 299 11.60 -11.83 -12.44
N PRO A 300 12.56 -11.62 -11.53
CA PRO A 300 13.30 -10.36 -11.40
C PRO A 300 14.01 -9.96 -12.72
N LEU A 301 14.13 -8.66 -12.99
CA LEU A 301 14.77 -8.15 -14.21
C LEU A 301 16.29 -8.41 -14.27
N ASN A 302 16.97 -8.29 -13.13
CA ASN A 302 18.43 -8.43 -13.03
C ASN A 302 18.87 -9.70 -12.28
N GLY A 303 17.95 -10.65 -12.08
CA GLY A 303 18.20 -11.92 -11.39
C GLY A 303 18.20 -13.12 -12.33
N PRO A 304 18.60 -14.31 -11.85
CA PRO A 304 18.50 -15.53 -12.63
C PRO A 304 17.02 -15.82 -12.95
N GLU A 305 16.79 -16.41 -14.14
CA GLU A 305 15.47 -16.91 -14.49
C GLU A 305 15.11 -18.09 -13.57
N LEU A 306 14.15 -17.86 -12.68
CA LEU A 306 13.69 -18.87 -11.72
C LEU A 306 12.77 -19.92 -12.37
N HIS A 307 12.37 -19.70 -13.62
CA HIS A 307 11.39 -20.52 -14.31
C HIS A 307 11.89 -20.90 -15.71
N HIS A 308 11.64 -22.14 -16.09
CA HIS A 308 11.94 -22.69 -17.41
C HIS A 308 10.69 -23.38 -17.98
N PRO A 309 10.61 -23.58 -19.31
CA PRO A 309 9.53 -24.34 -19.89
C PRO A 309 9.58 -25.78 -19.37
N GLN A 310 8.50 -26.24 -18.74
CA GLN A 310 8.38 -27.65 -18.38
C GLN A 310 8.13 -28.45 -19.67
N LEU A 311 9.16 -29.12 -20.17
CA LEU A 311 8.99 -30.19 -21.15
C LEU A 311 8.48 -31.40 -20.38
N PHE A 312 7.17 -31.68 -20.48
CA PHE A 312 6.67 -32.98 -20.04
C PHE A 312 7.38 -34.07 -20.86
N PRO A 313 8.02 -35.07 -20.23
CA PRO A 313 8.45 -36.24 -20.97
C PRO A 313 7.19 -36.91 -21.52
N THR A 314 7.10 -37.03 -22.84
CA THR A 314 6.15 -37.93 -23.49
C THR A 314 6.38 -39.33 -22.94
N VAL A 315 5.47 -39.81 -22.10
CA VAL A 315 5.45 -41.21 -21.66
C VAL A 315 5.12 -42.07 -22.88
N PRO A 316 5.97 -43.03 -23.28
CA PRO A 316 5.59 -44.00 -24.29
C PRO A 316 4.45 -44.85 -23.73
N SER A 317 3.34 -44.90 -24.45
CA SER A 317 2.24 -45.82 -24.20
C SER A 317 2.73 -47.27 -24.23
N SER A 318 2.68 -47.96 -23.09
CA SER A 318 2.57 -49.42 -23.07
C SER A 318 1.69 -49.85 -21.89
N HIS A 319 0.78 -50.75 -22.23
CA HIS A 319 -0.32 -51.25 -21.42
C HIS A 319 0.13 -52.21 -20.31
N ASN A 320 -0.73 -52.27 -19.27
CA ASN A 320 -0.94 -53.34 -18.28
C ASN A 320 0.12 -53.51 -17.18
N ASP A 321 -0.23 -53.07 -15.96
CA ASP A 321 -0.66 -54.05 -14.94
C ASP A 321 -1.40 -53.38 -13.78
N VAL A 322 -2.48 -54.04 -13.36
CA VAL A 322 -3.34 -53.68 -12.24
C VAL A 322 -2.72 -54.23 -10.96
N THR A 323 -2.25 -53.34 -10.09
CA THR A 323 -2.21 -53.58 -8.63
C THR A 323 -2.33 -52.27 -7.87
N SER A 324 -3.43 -52.12 -7.13
CA SER A 324 -3.56 -51.17 -6.00
C SER A 324 -2.46 -51.45 -4.96
N PRO A 325 -1.91 -50.42 -4.31
CA PRO A 325 -2.23 -50.29 -2.90
C PRO A 325 -2.37 -48.85 -2.40
N PHE A 326 -3.39 -48.64 -1.57
CA PHE A 326 -3.28 -47.76 -0.41
C PHE A 326 -2.06 -48.16 0.43
N SER A 327 -1.04 -47.31 0.52
CA SER A 327 -0.17 -47.12 1.71
C SER A 327 0.92 -46.06 1.49
N GLY A 328 0.84 -44.98 2.27
CA GLY A 328 1.96 -44.25 2.86
C GLY A 328 2.95 -43.50 1.96
N CYS A 329 2.83 -42.17 1.89
CA CYS A 329 3.99 -41.28 2.06
C CYS A 329 3.59 -39.80 2.28
N SER A 330 3.94 -39.34 3.48
CA SER A 330 4.20 -37.97 3.97
C SER A 330 3.90 -36.77 3.06
N ALA A 331 2.92 -35.96 3.47
CA ALA A 331 2.75 -34.58 3.01
C ALA A 331 3.83 -33.69 3.64
N ASN A 332 4.93 -33.45 2.92
CA ASN A 332 5.82 -32.32 3.18
C ASN A 332 5.35 -31.13 2.36
N SER A 333 4.77 -30.15 3.04
CA SER A 333 4.60 -28.78 2.56
C SER A 333 5.96 -28.12 2.37
N PRO A 334 6.27 -27.44 1.25
CA PRO A 334 7.34 -26.46 1.24
C PRO A 334 6.78 -25.15 1.79
N SER A 335 7.06 -24.92 3.06
CA SER A 335 7.11 -23.58 3.64
C SER A 335 8.02 -22.69 2.81
N SER A 336 7.54 -21.49 2.53
CA SER A 336 8.31 -20.33 2.08
C SER A 336 9.63 -20.18 2.86
N GLN A 337 10.74 -20.53 2.22
CA GLN A 337 12.08 -20.15 2.64
C GLN A 337 12.83 -19.66 1.40
N PHE A 338 12.73 -18.36 1.13
CA PHE A 338 13.85 -17.68 0.49
C PHE A 338 14.98 -17.68 1.53
N ARG A 339 15.91 -18.63 1.40
CA ARG A 339 17.22 -18.51 2.04
C ARG A 339 18.10 -17.70 1.10
N ASP A 340 18.53 -16.55 1.59
CA ASP A 340 19.66 -15.81 1.05
C ASP A 340 20.90 -16.72 1.00
N ILE A 341 21.55 -16.79 -0.15
CA ILE A 341 22.87 -17.41 -0.29
C ILE A 341 23.91 -16.31 -0.05
N PRO A 342 24.82 -16.47 0.93
CA PRO A 342 25.93 -15.54 1.11
C PRO A 342 26.96 -15.73 -0.01
N ILE A 343 27.45 -14.62 -0.55
CA ILE A 343 28.54 -14.56 -1.51
C ILE A 343 29.81 -15.12 -0.83
N SER A 344 30.23 -16.32 -1.22
CA SER A 344 31.56 -16.84 -0.91
C SER A 344 32.20 -17.35 -2.19
N SER A 345 33.30 -16.69 -2.54
CA SER A 345 34.25 -17.06 -3.57
C SER A 345 34.81 -18.47 -3.29
N ARG A 346 34.51 -19.43 -4.17
CA ARG A 346 35.30 -20.65 -4.29
C ARG A 346 35.61 -20.92 -5.76
N GLN A 347 36.89 -20.71 -6.07
CA GLN A 347 37.57 -21.27 -7.23
C GLN A 347 37.51 -22.80 -7.15
N SER A 348 37.12 -23.45 -8.23
CA SER A 348 37.48 -24.83 -8.51
C SER A 348 37.61 -25.01 -10.01
N GLU A 349 38.86 -25.11 -10.44
CA GLU A 349 39.29 -25.52 -11.77
C GLU A 349 38.83 -26.94 -12.08
N THR A 350 38.36 -27.18 -13.30
CA THR A 350 38.87 -28.19 -14.27
C THR A 350 37.80 -28.46 -15.34
N GLY A 351 38.16 -28.32 -16.63
CA GLY A 351 37.34 -28.81 -17.75
C GLY A 351 37.27 -27.90 -18.97
N SER A 352 38.35 -27.92 -19.78
CA SER A 352 38.55 -27.23 -21.05
C SER A 352 37.36 -27.26 -22.04
N GLY A 353 36.98 -26.09 -22.58
CA GLY A 353 35.98 -26.01 -23.67
C GLY A 353 35.62 -24.60 -24.15
N ARG A 354 36.51 -23.95 -24.92
CA ARG A 354 36.29 -22.85 -25.89
C ARG A 354 35.67 -21.52 -25.39
N ALA A 355 36.55 -20.52 -25.26
CA ALA A 355 36.26 -19.11 -25.02
C ALA A 355 35.65 -18.40 -26.25
N ALA A 356 34.41 -17.89 -26.12
CA ALA A 356 33.80 -16.87 -26.98
C ALA A 356 32.51 -16.26 -26.36
N GLY A 357 32.43 -16.07 -25.03
CA GLY A 357 31.15 -15.74 -24.36
C GLY A 357 31.15 -14.72 -23.22
N GLU A 358 32.30 -14.17 -22.81
CA GLU A 358 32.36 -13.40 -21.54
C GLU A 358 31.96 -11.91 -21.64
N ASP A 359 31.97 -11.29 -22.82
CA ASP A 359 31.63 -9.86 -22.95
C ASP A 359 30.12 -9.55 -22.93
N ASN A 360 29.25 -10.54 -23.12
CA ASN A 360 27.81 -10.32 -23.30
C ASN A 360 26.98 -10.37 -21.99
N SER A 361 27.57 -10.85 -20.88
CA SER A 361 26.90 -10.96 -19.57
C SER A 361 26.91 -9.63 -18.81
N SER A 362 28.03 -8.90 -18.84
CA SER A 362 28.22 -7.60 -18.19
C SER A 362 27.30 -6.51 -18.76
N GLN A 363 27.09 -6.50 -20.09
CA GLN A 363 26.15 -5.57 -20.75
C GLN A 363 24.68 -5.88 -20.45
N LYS A 364 24.32 -7.15 -20.23
CA LYS A 364 22.94 -7.53 -19.85
C LYS A 364 22.57 -7.05 -18.44
N HIS A 365 23.50 -7.12 -17.48
CA HIS A 365 23.25 -6.73 -16.09
C HIS A 365 22.99 -5.21 -15.90
N HIS A 366 23.44 -4.36 -16.83
CA HIS A 366 23.25 -2.91 -16.75
C HIS A 366 22.00 -2.41 -17.50
N ARG A 367 21.36 -3.24 -18.33
CA ARG A 367 20.31 -2.80 -19.27
C ARG A 367 19.03 -2.34 -18.58
N HIS A 368 18.74 -2.83 -17.36
CA HIS A 368 17.52 -2.53 -16.60
C HIS A 368 17.76 -2.24 -15.12
N SER A 369 18.95 -1.75 -14.75
CA SER A 369 19.29 -1.39 -13.35
C SER A 369 18.25 -0.46 -12.72
N SER A 370 17.89 0.64 -13.40
CA SER A 370 16.97 1.65 -12.87
C SER A 370 15.56 1.07 -12.61
N LEU A 371 14.96 0.39 -13.59
CA LEU A 371 13.65 -0.26 -13.42
C LEU A 371 13.71 -1.34 -12.34
N SER A 372 14.79 -2.11 -12.25
CA SER A 372 14.94 -3.15 -11.21
C SER A 372 14.90 -2.55 -9.80
N PHE A 373 15.65 -1.47 -9.54
CA PHE A 373 15.60 -0.78 -8.25
C PHE A 373 14.23 -0.15 -8.00
N GLN A 374 13.60 0.42 -9.02
CA GLN A 374 12.27 0.99 -8.90
C GLN A 374 11.20 -0.06 -8.57
N VAL A 375 11.34 -1.28 -9.09
CA VAL A 375 10.50 -2.44 -8.72
C VAL A 375 10.72 -2.85 -7.27
N GLN A 376 11.98 -2.94 -6.82
CA GLN A 376 12.29 -3.27 -5.42
C GLN A 376 11.72 -2.23 -4.45
N TYR A 377 11.92 -0.94 -4.76
CA TYR A 377 11.27 0.17 -4.06
C TYR A 377 9.74 -0.01 -4.04
N SER A 378 9.14 -0.30 -5.20
CA SER A 378 7.68 -0.44 -5.32
C SER A 378 7.13 -1.63 -4.54
N ARG A 379 7.89 -2.71 -4.37
CA ARG A 379 7.51 -3.84 -3.48
C ARG A 379 7.45 -3.42 -2.02
N LEU A 380 8.46 -2.68 -1.55
CA LEU A 380 8.46 -2.15 -0.19
C LEU A 380 7.36 -1.11 0.03
N LEU A 381 7.11 -0.26 -0.98
CA LEU A 381 5.97 0.64 -1.00
C LEU A 381 4.64 -0.14 -0.90
N GLY A 382 4.47 -1.20 -1.67
CA GLY A 382 3.28 -2.08 -1.58
C GLY A 382 3.08 -2.63 -0.16
N ARG A 383 4.13 -3.17 0.45
CA ARG A 383 4.10 -3.65 1.85
C ARG A 383 3.76 -2.53 2.84
N ALA A 384 4.31 -1.33 2.66
CA ALA A 384 3.95 -0.17 3.49
C ALA A 384 2.47 0.18 3.37
N LEU A 385 1.92 0.19 2.15
CA LEU A 385 0.51 0.44 1.90
C LEU A 385 -0.38 -0.64 2.54
N GLU A 386 0.01 -1.91 2.47
CA GLU A 386 -0.74 -2.99 3.12
C GLU A 386 -0.69 -2.93 4.65
N LEU A 387 0.44 -2.53 5.23
CA LEU A 387 0.63 -2.46 6.67
C LEU A 387 -0.13 -1.27 7.29
N PHE A 388 -0.02 -0.07 6.69
CA PHE A 388 -0.52 1.17 7.29
C PHE A 388 -1.88 1.62 6.72
N HIS A 389 -2.16 1.30 5.46
CA HIS A 389 -3.23 1.93 4.68
C HIS A 389 -4.29 0.95 4.15
N LYS A 390 -4.23 -0.32 4.55
CA LYS A 390 -5.28 -1.32 4.27
C LYS A 390 -6.53 -1.08 5.12
N SER A 391 -7.61 -1.78 4.78
CA SER A 391 -8.91 -1.69 5.46
C SER A 391 -8.77 -1.78 6.98
N LEU A 392 -9.40 -0.84 7.69
CA LEU A 392 -9.39 -0.77 9.16
C LEU A 392 -9.88 -2.06 9.84
N HIS A 393 -10.68 -2.87 9.15
CA HIS A 393 -11.20 -4.14 9.67
C HIS A 393 -10.15 -5.23 9.77
N ILE A 394 -9.12 -5.18 8.93
CA ILE A 394 -8.09 -6.22 8.82
C ILE A 394 -6.72 -5.66 9.24
N ARG A 395 -6.54 -4.34 9.18
CA ARG A 395 -5.28 -3.67 9.51
C ARG A 395 -4.87 -3.98 10.95
N SER A 396 -3.76 -4.70 11.07
CA SER A 396 -3.06 -4.96 12.32
C SER A 396 -1.65 -4.42 12.15
N ILE A 397 -1.27 -3.46 12.98
CA ILE A 397 0.06 -2.86 12.97
C ILE A 397 0.82 -3.48 14.13
N ASP A 398 1.69 -4.42 13.85
CA ASP A 398 2.60 -5.00 14.84
C ASP A 398 4.01 -4.40 14.71
N SER A 399 4.68 -4.20 15.85
CA SER A 399 6.01 -3.59 15.88
C SER A 399 7.06 -4.40 15.12
N GLY A 400 6.89 -5.73 15.05
CA GLY A 400 7.80 -6.63 14.33
C GLY A 400 7.77 -6.41 12.82
N SER A 401 6.59 -6.31 12.22
CA SER A 401 6.41 -6.01 10.80
C SER A 401 6.89 -4.61 10.43
N ILE A 402 6.71 -3.62 11.31
CA ILE A 402 7.26 -2.27 11.08
C ILE A 402 8.79 -2.32 11.08
N LEU A 403 9.39 -2.98 12.07
CA LEU A 403 10.84 -3.12 12.16
C LEU A 403 11.40 -3.87 10.95
N SER A 404 10.77 -4.98 10.55
CA SER A 404 11.15 -5.73 9.35
C SER A 404 11.08 -4.85 8.09
N LEU A 405 10.01 -4.08 7.91
CA LEU A 405 9.88 -3.17 6.79
C LEU A 405 10.98 -2.09 6.80
N GLN A 406 11.29 -1.50 7.97
CA GLN A 406 12.38 -0.53 8.11
C GLN A 406 13.75 -1.16 7.80
N THR A 407 14.00 -2.38 8.27
CA THR A 407 15.24 -3.12 7.97
C THR A 407 15.37 -3.35 6.48
N ASP A 408 14.31 -3.76 5.80
CA ASP A 408 14.34 -4.02 4.35
C ASP A 408 14.52 -2.73 3.52
N ILE A 409 13.95 -1.60 3.97
CA ILE A 409 14.18 -0.28 3.37
C ILE A 409 15.66 0.10 3.48
N ASN A 410 16.25 -0.03 4.67
CA ASN A 410 17.67 0.26 4.88
C ASN A 410 18.57 -0.70 4.09
N ALA A 411 18.20 -1.98 4.01
CA ALA A 411 18.94 -2.96 3.21
C ALA A 411 18.92 -2.62 1.73
N LEU A 412 17.76 -2.21 1.19
CA LEU A 412 17.65 -1.73 -0.19
C LEU A 412 18.51 -0.49 -0.43
N TRP A 413 18.48 0.48 0.49
CA TRP A 413 19.30 1.67 0.41
C TRP A 413 20.79 1.33 0.35
N ASN A 414 21.26 0.47 1.27
CA ASN A 414 22.66 0.04 1.33
C ASN A 414 23.09 -0.80 0.11
N ALA A 415 22.17 -1.51 -0.52
CA ALA A 415 22.44 -2.31 -1.73
C ALA A 415 22.51 -1.46 -3.01
N LEU A 416 22.05 -0.21 -2.97
CA LEU A 416 22.10 0.70 -4.11
C LEU A 416 23.57 1.07 -4.41
N PRO A 417 24.02 1.14 -5.68
CA PRO A 417 25.36 1.61 -6.02
C PRO A 417 25.65 3.01 -5.47
N SER A 418 26.87 3.28 -5.03
CA SER A 418 27.26 4.59 -4.47
C SER A 418 26.99 5.76 -5.42
N SER A 419 27.11 5.53 -6.74
CA SER A 419 26.77 6.51 -7.79
C SER A 419 25.29 6.92 -7.82
N LEU A 420 24.41 6.14 -7.20
CA LEU A 420 22.98 6.43 -7.08
C LEU A 420 22.56 6.86 -5.66
N GLN A 421 23.43 6.69 -4.67
CA GLN A 421 23.20 7.15 -3.29
C GLN A 421 23.64 8.61 -3.07
N GLU A 422 24.67 9.06 -3.78
CA GLU A 422 25.21 10.40 -3.64
C GLU A 422 24.80 11.30 -4.80
N PHE A 423 24.24 12.46 -4.48
CA PHE A 423 23.98 13.48 -5.49
C PHE A 423 25.29 14.04 -6.00
N ASP A 424 25.66 13.64 -7.21
CA ASP A 424 26.75 14.23 -7.95
C ASP A 424 26.18 15.14 -9.06
N PRO A 425 26.39 16.48 -8.98
CA PRO A 425 25.94 17.43 -10.00
C PRO A 425 26.62 17.22 -11.36
N SER A 426 27.72 16.47 -11.41
CA SER A 426 28.48 16.14 -12.62
C SER A 426 28.30 14.69 -13.10
N SER A 427 27.53 13.87 -12.36
CA SER A 427 27.36 12.45 -12.69
C SER A 427 26.61 12.29 -14.00
N ASN A 428 27.37 11.82 -15.00
CA ASN A 428 27.04 11.56 -16.41
C ASN A 428 27.38 12.68 -17.42
N ALA A 429 28.47 13.44 -17.22
CA ALA A 429 29.13 14.10 -18.34
C ALA A 429 29.39 13.09 -19.48
N SER A 430 28.66 13.22 -20.59
CA SER A 430 29.04 12.55 -21.83
C SER A 430 30.37 13.14 -22.28
N THR A 431 31.32 12.28 -22.67
CA THR A 431 32.62 12.67 -23.24
C THR A 431 32.48 13.56 -24.48
N ASP A 432 31.29 13.62 -25.08
CA ASP A 432 30.90 14.58 -26.10
C ASP A 432 30.37 15.87 -25.45
N GLY A 433 31.13 16.96 -25.55
CA GLY A 433 30.85 18.28 -24.94
C GLY A 433 29.62 19.03 -25.48
N ASN A 434 28.63 18.35 -26.06
CA ASN A 434 27.45 18.94 -26.70
C ASN A 434 26.09 18.47 -26.14
N GLN A 435 26.02 17.60 -25.12
CA GLN A 435 24.74 17.19 -24.52
C GLN A 435 24.60 17.66 -23.07
N THR A 436 23.82 18.73 -22.88
CA THR A 436 23.38 19.18 -21.55
C THR A 436 22.51 18.09 -20.92
N GLN A 437 22.91 17.59 -19.77
CA GLN A 437 22.15 16.56 -19.05
C GLN A 437 20.80 17.10 -18.60
N ILE A 438 19.72 16.48 -19.08
CA ILE A 438 18.35 16.91 -18.75
C ILE A 438 17.93 16.42 -17.36
N PHE A 439 18.58 15.38 -16.80
CA PHE A 439 18.07 14.72 -15.59
C PHE A 439 19.16 13.97 -14.79
N ASN A 440 19.00 13.89 -13.46
CA ASN A 440 19.90 13.19 -12.54
C ASN A 440 19.26 11.98 -11.87
N GLU A 441 19.83 10.80 -12.13
CA GLU A 441 19.31 9.49 -11.67
C GLU A 441 19.46 9.28 -10.16
N SER A 442 20.59 9.67 -9.56
CA SER A 442 20.82 9.57 -8.11
C SER A 442 19.77 10.33 -7.31
N ALA A 443 19.44 11.54 -7.76
CA ALA A 443 18.44 12.40 -7.12
C ALA A 443 17.07 11.74 -7.08
N HIS A 444 16.69 10.99 -8.12
CA HIS A 444 15.42 10.27 -8.13
C HIS A 444 15.36 9.18 -7.06
N PHE A 445 16.41 8.36 -6.94
CA PHE A 445 16.44 7.29 -5.94
C PHE A 445 16.55 7.82 -4.51
N ILE A 446 17.29 8.90 -4.27
CA ILE A 446 17.31 9.59 -2.97
C ILE A 446 15.89 10.06 -2.61
N LEU A 447 15.18 10.72 -3.54
CA LEU A 447 13.82 11.22 -3.30
C LEU A 447 12.81 10.10 -3.10
N LEU A 448 12.91 8.98 -3.84
CA LEU A 448 12.08 7.80 -3.61
C LEU A 448 12.32 7.22 -2.21
N HIS A 449 13.57 7.03 -1.81
CA HIS A 449 13.91 6.53 -0.48
C HIS A 449 13.30 7.41 0.62
N SER A 450 13.58 8.72 0.59
CA SER A 450 13.03 9.65 1.59
C SER A 450 11.50 9.70 1.57
N GLN A 451 10.87 9.56 0.40
CA GLN A 451 9.42 9.46 0.29
C GLN A 451 8.86 8.23 1.02
N LEU A 452 9.52 7.08 0.89
CA LEU A 452 9.10 5.85 1.57
C LEU A 452 9.35 5.91 3.08
N VAL A 453 10.45 6.52 3.53
CA VAL A 453 10.71 6.74 4.96
C VAL A 453 9.65 7.68 5.55
N LEU A 454 9.31 8.78 4.89
CA LEU A 454 8.20 9.65 5.31
C LEU A 454 6.87 8.89 5.34
N LEU A 455 6.59 8.07 4.33
CA LEU A 455 5.36 7.29 4.22
C LEU A 455 5.11 6.38 5.44
N ILE A 456 6.14 5.69 5.93
CA ILE A 456 6.00 4.76 7.06
C ILE A 456 5.99 5.45 8.44
N HIS A 457 6.57 6.64 8.56
CA HIS A 457 6.65 7.37 9.84
C HIS A 457 5.51 8.37 10.02
N ARG A 458 4.96 8.95 8.94
CA ARG A 458 3.90 9.96 9.03
C ARG A 458 2.67 9.53 9.84
N PRO A 459 2.22 8.25 9.88
CA PRO A 459 1.03 7.90 10.67
C PRO A 459 1.21 8.21 12.16
N ARG A 460 2.44 8.08 12.66
CA ARG A 460 2.79 8.38 14.05
C ARG A 460 2.75 9.88 14.36
N LEU A 461 2.83 10.75 13.35
CA LEU A 461 2.73 12.20 13.53
C LEU A 461 1.29 12.67 13.83
N SER A 462 0.32 11.76 13.77
CA SER A 462 -1.05 12.03 14.19
C SER A 462 -1.35 11.59 15.63
N LEU A 463 -0.36 11.02 16.33
CA LEU A 463 -0.45 10.70 17.76
C LEU A 463 -0.27 11.96 18.60
N GLU A 464 -0.56 11.84 19.91
CA GLU A 464 -0.32 12.93 20.84
C GLU A 464 1.19 13.25 20.93
N PRO A 465 1.59 14.54 20.91
CA PRO A 465 3.00 14.93 20.93
C PRO A 465 3.82 14.44 22.16
N SER A 466 3.13 14.07 23.24
CA SER A 466 3.71 13.50 24.45
C SER A 466 4.20 12.05 24.28
N THR A 467 3.74 11.35 23.25
CA THR A 467 4.07 9.92 23.04
C THR A 467 5.50 9.73 22.51
N PRO A 468 6.22 8.69 22.97
CA PRO A 468 7.57 8.40 22.47
C PRO A 468 7.56 8.04 20.98
N GLU A 469 6.50 7.40 20.49
CA GLU A 469 6.33 7.07 19.07
C GLU A 469 6.27 8.34 18.21
N PHE A 470 5.54 9.36 18.67
CA PHE A 470 5.50 10.67 18.01
C PHE A 470 6.88 11.32 18.05
N GLN A 471 7.51 11.39 19.23
CA GLN A 471 8.80 12.06 19.43
C GLN A 471 9.92 11.46 18.58
N SER A 472 9.95 10.13 18.43
CA SER A 472 10.89 9.46 17.54
C SER A 472 10.55 9.72 16.08
N ALA A 473 9.29 9.56 15.67
CA ALA A 473 8.87 9.68 14.28
C ALA A 473 9.06 11.10 13.73
N ILE A 474 8.79 12.14 14.52
CA ILE A 474 8.93 13.53 14.06
C ILE A 474 10.40 13.88 13.77
N GLN A 475 11.36 13.37 14.55
CA GLN A 475 12.79 13.63 14.31
C GLN A 475 13.27 12.96 13.01
N ILE A 476 12.83 11.73 12.75
CA ILE A 476 13.11 11.03 11.48
C ILE A 476 12.49 11.83 10.32
N CYS A 477 11.22 12.21 10.44
CA CYS A 477 10.53 12.98 9.41
C CYS A 477 11.19 14.36 9.14
N ILE A 478 11.69 15.05 10.17
CA ILE A 478 12.46 16.30 10.00
C ILE A 478 13.74 16.03 9.20
N SER A 479 14.50 14.98 9.55
CA SER A 479 15.72 14.62 8.83
C SER A 479 15.44 14.36 7.35
N GLU A 480 14.43 13.55 7.05
CA GLU A 480 14.06 13.23 5.66
C GLU A 480 13.53 14.46 4.91
N ALA A 481 12.69 15.28 5.55
CA ALA A 481 12.18 16.51 4.93
C ALA A 481 13.32 17.45 4.52
N ARG A 482 14.37 17.56 5.34
CA ARG A 482 15.55 18.37 5.05
C ARG A 482 16.37 17.80 3.89
N GLU A 483 16.53 16.48 3.81
CA GLU A 483 17.23 15.85 2.69
C GLU A 483 16.46 16.04 1.37
N ILE A 484 15.13 15.91 1.39
CA ILE A 484 14.27 16.21 0.22
C ILE A 484 14.49 17.64 -0.26
N ILE A 485 14.40 18.63 0.63
CA ILE A 485 14.58 20.06 0.27
C ILE A 485 15.99 20.32 -0.27
N LYS A 486 17.00 19.71 0.33
CA LYS A 486 18.40 19.82 -0.12
C LYS A 486 18.56 19.26 -1.54
N ILE A 487 18.04 18.07 -1.83
CA ILE A 487 18.14 17.45 -3.16
C ILE A 487 17.34 18.23 -4.20
N MET A 488 16.12 18.66 -3.86
CA MET A 488 15.31 19.50 -4.77
C MET A 488 16.00 20.82 -5.11
N ASN A 489 16.64 21.48 -4.13
CA ASN A 489 17.40 22.70 -4.40
C ASN A 489 18.64 22.43 -5.28
N LYS A 490 19.34 21.31 -5.07
CA LYS A 490 20.45 20.92 -5.95
C LYS A 490 19.99 20.67 -7.38
N GLN A 491 18.86 19.98 -7.57
CA GLN A 491 18.23 19.75 -8.88
C GLN A 491 17.86 21.08 -9.57
N HIS A 492 17.24 22.00 -8.83
CA HIS A 492 16.86 23.33 -9.33
C HIS A 492 18.08 24.14 -9.77
N LYS A 493 19.13 24.21 -8.94
CA LYS A 493 20.40 24.89 -9.26
C LYS A 493 21.10 24.31 -10.48
N ALA A 494 21.04 23.00 -10.64
CA ALA A 494 21.59 22.30 -11.81
C ALA A 494 20.69 22.37 -13.05
N ARG A 495 19.51 22.99 -12.96
CA ARG A 495 18.49 23.06 -14.04
C ARG A 495 18.08 21.69 -14.58
N HIS A 496 18.10 20.67 -13.73
CA HIS A 496 17.59 19.36 -14.10
C HIS A 496 16.06 19.37 -14.19
N ALA A 497 15.52 18.59 -15.12
CA ALA A 497 14.09 18.46 -15.34
C ALA A 497 13.40 17.78 -14.13
N LEU A 498 12.40 18.48 -13.59
CA LEU A 498 11.51 17.96 -12.53
C LEU A 498 10.36 17.15 -13.14
N PHE A 499 10.71 16.09 -13.86
CA PHE A 499 9.75 15.41 -14.73
C PHE A 499 8.74 14.54 -13.98
N TRP A 500 9.14 14.01 -12.82
CA TRP A 500 8.34 13.07 -12.05
C TRP A 500 7.36 13.80 -11.12
N PRO A 501 6.03 13.63 -11.27
CA PRO A 501 5.06 14.33 -10.45
C PRO A 501 5.11 13.98 -8.96
N GLY A 502 5.70 12.84 -8.61
CA GLY A 502 5.97 12.50 -7.21
C GLY A 502 6.88 13.51 -6.50
N TYR A 503 7.73 14.25 -7.24
CA TYR A 503 8.57 15.31 -6.68
C TYR A 503 7.76 16.46 -6.09
N LEU A 504 6.62 16.79 -6.71
CA LEU A 504 5.69 17.78 -6.14
C LEU A 504 5.17 17.29 -4.78
N SER A 505 4.67 16.05 -4.75
CA SER A 505 4.03 15.47 -3.57
C SER A 505 5.00 15.35 -2.39
N VAL A 506 6.23 14.91 -2.66
CA VAL A 506 7.25 14.75 -1.61
C VAL A 506 7.78 16.10 -1.11
N THR A 507 7.93 17.10 -2.00
CA THR A 507 8.33 18.47 -1.63
C THR A 507 7.27 19.13 -0.77
N TRP A 508 6.00 19.03 -1.17
CA TRP A 508 4.85 19.50 -0.38
C TRP A 508 4.80 18.87 1.01
N MET A 509 4.97 17.54 1.11
CA MET A 509 4.99 16.84 2.39
C MET A 509 6.17 17.26 3.27
N ALA A 510 7.36 17.44 2.70
CA ALA A 510 8.53 17.93 3.43
C ALA A 510 8.27 19.33 4.03
N GLY A 511 7.69 20.24 3.24
CA GLY A 511 7.30 21.57 3.70
C GLY A 511 6.31 21.54 4.87
N ILE A 512 5.25 20.73 4.78
CA ILE A 512 4.28 20.56 5.88
C ILE A 512 4.94 20.00 7.13
N VAL A 513 5.77 18.96 7.00
CA VAL A 513 6.45 18.33 8.14
C VAL A 513 7.30 19.36 8.88
N LEU A 514 8.07 20.20 8.17
CA LEU A 514 8.85 21.26 8.79
C LEU A 514 7.98 22.34 9.41
N ALA A 515 6.90 22.77 8.74
CA ALA A 515 5.98 23.77 9.29
C ALA A 515 5.34 23.27 10.60
N PHE A 516 4.94 22.00 10.64
CA PHE A 516 4.39 21.37 11.84
C PHE A 516 5.43 21.23 12.96
N ALA A 517 6.66 20.83 12.63
CA ALA A 517 7.75 20.76 13.59
C ALA A 517 8.10 22.12 14.21
N CYS A 518 8.09 23.19 13.40
CA CYS A 518 8.25 24.57 13.85
C CYS A 518 7.10 25.00 14.76
N GLN A 519 5.86 24.70 14.39
CA GLN A 519 4.66 25.01 15.18
C GLN A 519 4.75 24.39 16.58
N LEU A 520 5.21 23.14 16.67
CA LEU A 520 5.40 22.42 17.92
C LEU A 520 6.68 22.78 18.69
N ARG A 521 7.51 23.69 18.14
CA ARG A 521 8.82 24.09 18.69
C ARG A 521 9.81 22.93 18.85
N LEU A 522 9.65 21.88 18.06
CA LEU A 522 10.57 20.75 17.96
C LEU A 522 11.67 20.97 16.91
N TYR A 523 11.54 22.04 16.12
CA TYR A 523 12.54 22.50 15.18
C TYR A 523 12.71 24.02 15.27
N SER A 524 13.93 24.50 15.01
CA SER A 524 14.23 25.93 15.06
C SER A 524 13.42 26.68 14.01
N VAL A 525 12.65 27.68 14.45
CA VAL A 525 11.81 28.51 13.57
C VAL A 525 12.66 29.23 12.51
N GLU A 526 13.83 29.76 12.88
CA GLU A 526 14.74 30.42 11.93
C GLU A 526 15.27 29.45 10.86
N LYS A 527 15.69 28.23 11.26
CA LYS A 527 16.13 27.20 10.30
C LYS A 527 14.98 26.75 9.41
N GLY A 528 13.82 26.49 10.00
CA GLY A 528 12.60 26.11 9.31
C GLY A 528 12.16 27.15 8.30
N LYS A 529 12.20 28.44 8.64
CA LYS A 529 11.89 29.55 7.70
C LYS A 529 12.76 29.47 6.44
N ARG A 530 14.08 29.31 6.60
CA ARG A 530 15.01 29.22 5.45
C ARG A 530 14.75 27.99 4.58
N GLU A 531 14.57 26.82 5.20
CA GLU A 531 14.36 25.56 4.47
C GLU A 531 12.97 25.51 3.81
N ILE A 532 11.93 26.03 4.47
CA ILE A 532 10.58 26.15 3.89
C ILE A 532 10.57 27.17 2.73
N ALA A 533 11.36 28.25 2.79
CA ALA A 533 11.50 29.18 1.66
C ALA A 533 12.07 28.47 0.41
N MET A 534 13.06 27.59 0.58
CA MET A 534 13.58 26.76 -0.51
C MET A 534 12.52 25.79 -1.06
N CYS A 535 11.66 25.25 -0.19
CA CYS A 535 10.52 24.43 -0.58
C CYS A 535 9.50 25.24 -1.40
N LEU A 536 9.19 26.48 -0.99
CA LEU A 536 8.29 27.39 -1.71
C LEU A 536 8.86 27.73 -3.10
N GLU A 537 10.15 28.03 -3.22
CA GLU A 537 10.82 28.28 -4.50
C GLU A 537 10.68 27.08 -5.46
N ALA A 538 10.93 25.87 -4.96
CA ALA A 538 10.76 24.64 -5.75
C ALA A 538 9.30 24.41 -6.19
N LEU A 539 8.31 24.68 -5.32
CA LEU A 539 6.89 24.59 -5.65
C LEU A 539 6.48 25.65 -6.69
N LEU A 540 7.02 26.86 -6.60
CA LEU A 540 6.75 27.93 -7.56
C LEU A 540 7.29 27.57 -8.95
N HIS A 541 8.51 27.02 -9.04
CA HIS A 541 9.06 26.52 -10.30
C HIS A 541 8.21 25.38 -10.89
N MET A 542 7.79 24.42 -10.07
CA MET A 542 6.89 23.34 -10.52
C MET A 542 5.50 23.84 -10.95
N SER A 543 5.12 25.06 -10.56
CA SER A 543 3.81 25.66 -10.83
C SER A 543 3.60 26.12 -12.27
N GLU A 544 4.69 26.26 -13.03
CA GLU A 544 4.64 26.46 -14.48
C GLU A 544 3.96 25.29 -15.18
N ARG A 545 4.22 24.08 -14.69
CA ARG A 545 3.70 22.83 -15.25
C ARG A 545 2.42 22.34 -14.57
N TRP A 546 2.37 22.43 -13.25
CA TRP A 546 1.27 21.87 -12.46
C TRP A 546 0.57 22.94 -11.64
N LYS A 547 -0.69 23.26 -11.98
CA LYS A 547 -1.55 24.17 -11.19
C LYS A 547 -1.61 23.76 -9.72
N LEU A 548 -1.60 22.45 -9.44
CA LEU A 548 -1.54 21.87 -8.10
C LEU A 548 -0.41 22.45 -7.23
N ALA A 549 0.74 22.77 -7.84
CA ALA A 549 1.86 23.35 -7.12
C ALA A 549 1.56 24.76 -6.59
N LYS A 550 0.73 25.55 -7.29
CA LYS A 550 0.26 26.88 -6.83
C LYS A 550 -0.57 26.74 -5.55
N ASN A 551 -1.44 25.74 -5.51
CA ASN A 551 -2.26 25.46 -4.33
C ASN A 551 -1.37 25.08 -3.14
N CYS A 552 -0.42 24.15 -3.33
CA CYS A 552 0.53 23.76 -2.29
C CYS A 552 1.39 24.95 -1.82
N HIS A 553 1.86 25.79 -2.74
CA HIS A 553 2.62 26.99 -2.41
C HIS A 553 1.80 27.96 -1.56
N ALA A 554 0.56 28.26 -1.95
CA ALA A 554 -0.31 29.17 -1.22
C ALA A 554 -0.54 28.69 0.22
N VAL A 555 -0.93 27.42 0.40
CA VAL A 555 -1.18 26.87 1.74
C VAL A 555 0.11 26.83 2.57
N LEU A 556 1.26 26.46 2.00
CA LEU A 556 2.52 26.45 2.74
C LEU A 556 2.96 27.87 3.15
N SER A 557 2.71 28.87 2.31
CA SER A 557 2.98 30.28 2.63
C SER A 557 2.16 30.74 3.82
N ASP A 558 0.85 30.45 3.84
CA ASP A 558 -0.04 30.78 4.94
C ASP A 558 0.40 30.14 6.27
N LEU A 559 0.75 28.85 6.22
CA LEU A 559 1.30 28.15 7.39
C LEU A 559 2.61 28.79 7.86
N THR A 560 3.44 29.24 6.91
CA THR A 560 4.72 29.88 7.21
C THR A 560 4.54 31.18 7.95
N GLU A 561 3.65 32.07 7.48
CA GLU A 561 3.29 33.32 8.17
C GLU A 561 2.76 33.05 9.59
N ALA A 562 1.89 32.06 9.74
CA ALA A 562 1.19 31.80 10.98
C ALA A 562 2.11 31.42 12.16
N PHE A 563 3.17 30.64 11.94
CA PHE A 563 4.09 30.30 13.02
C PHE A 563 5.15 31.38 13.29
N GLN A 564 5.30 32.38 12.41
CA GLN A 564 6.15 33.56 12.70
C GLN A 564 5.46 34.48 13.70
N ASP A 565 4.16 34.70 13.55
CA ASP A 565 3.36 35.49 14.50
C ASP A 565 3.42 34.91 15.93
N MET A 566 3.55 33.59 16.05
CA MET A 566 3.69 32.89 17.34
C MET A 566 5.05 33.11 18.01
N GLU A 567 6.09 33.47 17.25
CA GLU A 567 7.42 33.82 17.77
C GLU A 567 7.40 35.21 18.45
N HIS A 568 6.60 36.13 17.91
CA HIS A 568 6.45 37.48 18.45
C HIS A 568 5.52 37.57 19.67
N THR A 569 4.66 36.57 19.88
CA THR A 569 3.60 36.61 20.92
C THR A 569 3.89 35.76 22.16
N ALA A 570 4.92 34.91 22.15
CA ALA A 570 5.17 33.97 23.25
C ALA A 570 6.52 34.18 23.95
N LYS A 571 6.48 34.35 25.28
CA LYS A 571 7.65 34.13 26.16
C LYS A 571 8.13 32.69 25.99
N ARG A 572 9.46 32.50 25.88
CA ARG A 572 10.11 31.18 25.82
C ARG A 572 9.60 30.29 26.97
N PRO A 573 9.17 29.04 26.72
CA PRO A 573 9.15 28.03 27.76
C PRO A 573 10.61 27.62 27.98
N ALA A 574 11.13 27.86 29.18
CA ALA A 574 12.41 27.31 29.61
C ALA A 574 12.25 25.78 29.67
N PHE A 575 13.00 25.06 28.83
CA PHE A 575 13.38 23.69 29.15
C PHE A 575 14.47 23.80 30.22
N ASP A 576 14.06 23.89 31.49
CA ASP A 576 14.98 23.74 32.61
C ASP A 576 15.32 22.24 32.73
N ILE A 577 16.56 21.93 32.38
CA ILE A 577 17.22 20.70 32.78
C ILE A 577 17.32 20.74 34.31
N LEU A 578 16.76 19.72 34.95
CA LEU A 578 16.85 19.47 36.39
C LEU A 578 18.31 19.42 36.83
N ASP A 579 18.82 20.51 37.41
CA ASP A 579 19.89 20.45 38.40
C ASP A 579 19.24 20.39 39.79
N SER A 580 19.12 19.16 40.27
CA SER A 580 18.64 18.85 41.61
C SER A 580 19.78 18.93 42.60
N THR A 581 20.01 20.08 43.24
CA THR A 581 20.65 20.14 44.57
C THR A 581 20.13 21.31 45.40
N SER A 582 19.39 20.94 46.46
CA SER A 582 19.25 21.61 47.76
C SER A 582 18.90 23.10 47.83
N ASN A 583 17.63 23.39 48.13
CA ASN A 583 17.24 24.58 48.90
C ASN A 583 16.60 24.13 50.22
N SER A 584 17.36 24.18 51.32
CA SER A 584 16.80 24.31 52.66
C SER A 584 16.67 25.79 53.00
N VAL A 585 15.44 26.20 53.28
CA VAL A 585 15.03 27.55 53.66
C VAL A 585 15.60 27.93 55.04
N HIS A 586 16.26 29.09 55.14
CA HIS A 586 16.36 29.85 56.39
C HIS A 586 16.00 31.34 56.13
N PRO A 587 15.27 32.03 57.03
CA PRO A 587 14.87 33.43 56.87
C PRO A 587 15.96 34.42 57.33
N PRO A 588 15.81 35.73 57.05
CA PRO A 588 16.90 36.68 56.97
C PRO A 588 17.20 37.41 58.28
N SER A 589 18.48 37.77 58.52
CA SER A 589 18.85 38.89 59.38
C SER A 589 20.27 39.42 59.11
N VAL A 590 20.32 40.65 58.56
CA VAL A 590 21.03 41.85 59.06
C VAL A 590 22.56 41.83 59.31
N GLN A 591 23.21 42.86 58.73
CA GLN A 591 24.47 43.58 59.08
C GLN A 591 25.80 43.24 58.34
N ASP A 592 26.25 44.22 57.54
CA ASP A 592 27.62 44.56 57.11
C ASP A 592 28.57 44.83 58.32
N PRO A 593 29.91 45.09 58.19
CA PRO A 593 30.72 45.39 56.97
C PRO A 593 32.16 44.75 56.94
N VAL A 594 32.92 45.12 55.87
CA VAL A 594 34.38 45.40 55.81
C VAL A 594 35.26 44.45 54.97
N GLY A 595 35.97 45.05 53.98
CA GLY A 595 37.35 44.71 53.57
C GLY A 595 37.49 44.16 52.15
N ARG A 596 37.68 45.01 51.12
CA ARG A 596 38.98 45.37 50.50
C ARG A 596 39.82 44.20 49.96
N ASP A 597 39.88 44.07 48.62
CA ASP A 597 41.07 44.35 47.79
C ASP A 597 41.09 43.51 46.48
N SER A 598 41.08 44.21 45.34
CA SER A 598 41.73 43.81 44.08
C SER A 598 43.26 44.02 44.24
N PRO A 599 44.20 43.56 43.36
CA PRO A 599 44.03 43.33 41.92
C PRO A 599 44.93 42.28 41.20
N SER A 600 44.60 42.02 39.93
CA SER A 600 45.47 41.88 38.73
C SER A 600 46.60 40.83 38.60
N ASN A 601 46.76 40.41 37.33
CA ASN A 601 47.91 39.78 36.65
C ASN A 601 48.02 38.24 36.78
N GLN A 602 48.30 37.47 35.73
CA GLN A 602 49.17 37.72 34.58
C GLN A 602 48.90 36.71 33.45
N ILE A 603 49.13 37.15 32.21
CA ILE A 603 49.05 36.38 30.96
C ILE A 603 50.45 35.82 30.61
N SER A 604 50.46 34.71 29.85
CA SER A 604 51.50 34.17 28.94
C SER A 604 52.23 32.92 29.50
N THR A 605 52.61 31.88 28.74
CA THR A 605 53.08 31.82 27.34
C THR A 605 53.18 30.35 26.83
N ASN A 606 53.26 30.20 25.49
CA ASN A 606 53.86 29.12 24.66
C ASN A 606 53.09 27.79 24.52
N ILE A 607 52.53 27.40 23.36
CA ILE A 607 52.99 27.26 21.95
C ILE A 607 54.16 26.25 21.79
N VAL A 608 53.91 25.12 21.11
CA VAL A 608 54.49 24.67 19.81
C VAL A 608 54.41 23.13 19.64
N SER A 609 54.09 22.74 18.39
CA SER A 609 54.17 21.48 17.61
C SER A 609 55.37 20.53 17.89
N ALA A 610 55.55 19.33 17.33
CA ALA A 610 55.13 18.69 16.09
C ALA A 610 55.37 17.15 16.18
N SER A 611 55.06 16.47 15.08
CA SER A 611 55.06 15.04 14.75
C SER A 611 56.41 14.28 14.73
N ALA A 612 56.26 12.95 14.88
CA ALA A 612 56.92 11.82 14.20
C ALA A 612 58.43 11.55 14.40
N ASP A 613 58.75 10.33 14.85
CA ASP A 613 59.70 9.40 14.21
C ASP A 613 59.65 7.99 14.86
N GLU A 614 59.59 6.96 14.01
CA GLU A 614 59.94 5.54 14.26
C GLU A 614 61.46 5.34 13.97
N PRO A 615 62.11 4.14 13.98
CA PRO A 615 61.72 2.75 14.29
C PRO A 615 62.77 1.98 15.15
N LEU A 616 62.56 0.67 15.41
CA LEU A 616 63.57 -0.43 15.34
C LEU A 616 62.91 -1.77 15.76
N GLY A 617 63.12 -2.83 14.96
CA GLY A 617 62.61 -4.19 15.21
C GLY A 617 63.66 -5.21 15.68
N TYR A 618 63.22 -6.43 16.06
CA TYR A 618 63.69 -7.76 15.60
C TYR A 618 63.27 -8.93 16.54
N SER A 619 62.47 -9.84 15.95
CA SER A 619 62.35 -11.32 16.01
C SER A 619 63.19 -12.21 16.97
N PHE A 620 62.56 -13.29 17.47
CA PHE A 620 62.97 -14.73 17.43
C PHE A 620 61.73 -15.55 17.86
N GLY A 621 61.36 -16.76 17.41
CA GLY A 621 61.95 -17.81 16.58
C GLY A 621 61.31 -19.17 16.99
N THR A 622 61.08 -20.06 16.02
CA THR A 622 60.24 -21.29 16.00
C THR A 622 60.91 -22.60 16.49
N PHE A 623 60.15 -23.73 16.41
CA PHE A 623 60.50 -25.19 16.39
C PHE A 623 60.38 -25.97 17.73
N ASN A 624 59.98 -27.26 17.84
CA ASN A 624 59.26 -28.27 17.04
C ASN A 624 59.10 -29.58 17.86
N ALA A 625 58.17 -30.46 17.43
CA ALA A 625 58.33 -31.93 17.26
C ALA A 625 57.97 -33.00 18.34
N THR A 626 57.48 -34.12 17.77
CA THR A 626 57.32 -35.53 18.22
C THR A 626 56.03 -35.88 18.99
N GLY A 627 55.22 -36.90 18.68
CA GLY A 627 55.21 -37.97 17.68
C GLY A 627 54.37 -39.16 18.21
N THR A 628 53.36 -39.64 17.43
CA THR A 628 52.87 -41.04 17.22
C THR A 628 52.83 -42.05 18.40
N ALA A 629 51.86 -42.96 18.63
CA ALA A 629 50.72 -43.56 17.89
C ALA A 629 49.93 -44.50 18.87
N ILE A 630 49.01 -45.32 18.33
CA ILE A 630 48.23 -46.47 18.87
C ILE A 630 46.75 -46.10 19.10
N GLU A 631 45.87 -46.34 18.12
CA GLU A 631 45.14 -47.59 17.76
C GLU A 631 43.88 -47.86 18.61
N ASP A 632 42.75 -47.85 17.90
CA ASP A 632 41.55 -48.70 17.98
C ASP A 632 40.94 -49.08 19.35
N ASP A 633 39.62 -48.84 19.47
CA ASP A 633 38.58 -49.87 19.31
C ASP A 633 37.37 -49.76 20.28
N PHE A 634 36.19 -50.11 19.73
CA PHE A 634 34.95 -50.56 20.37
C PHE A 634 34.10 -49.66 21.34
N GLN A 635 32.80 -49.66 21.00
CA GLN A 635 31.63 -49.84 21.88
C GLN A 635 31.00 -48.67 22.69
N SER A 636 29.84 -48.25 22.19
CA SER A 636 28.51 -48.31 22.84
C SER A 636 28.31 -47.89 24.31
N VAL A 637 27.40 -46.91 24.45
CA VAL A 637 26.30 -46.81 25.44
C VAL A 637 26.59 -46.28 26.85
N GLY A 638 25.82 -45.25 27.20
CA GLY A 638 25.37 -44.95 28.56
C GLY A 638 25.12 -43.44 28.75
N ASP A 639 23.94 -42.91 29.06
CA ASP A 639 22.66 -43.50 29.42
C ASP A 639 21.61 -42.35 29.43
N PRO A 640 20.48 -42.45 28.71
CA PRO A 640 19.34 -41.52 28.81
C PRO A 640 18.47 -41.75 30.06
N GLY A 641 18.99 -42.42 31.09
CA GLY A 641 18.27 -42.82 32.32
C GLY A 641 17.85 -41.70 33.28
N ARG A 642 18.06 -40.41 32.98
CA ARG A 642 17.56 -39.30 33.82
C ARG A 642 16.29 -38.61 33.33
N LEU A 643 15.75 -39.01 32.17
CA LEU A 643 14.54 -38.40 31.59
C LEU A 643 13.26 -39.22 31.86
N SER A 644 13.36 -40.44 32.38
CA SER A 644 12.21 -41.29 32.73
C SER A 644 11.46 -40.87 33.99
N ASN A 645 12.05 -40.03 34.84
CA ASN A 645 11.41 -39.55 36.08
C ASN A 645 10.73 -38.18 35.94
N TRP A 646 10.57 -37.66 34.72
CA TRP A 646 10.00 -36.32 34.50
C TRP A 646 8.52 -36.31 34.09
N GLU A 647 7.89 -37.48 33.95
CA GLU A 647 6.48 -37.59 33.54
C GLU A 647 5.48 -37.17 34.63
N SER A 648 5.89 -37.13 35.90
CA SER A 648 4.97 -36.95 37.04
C SER A 648 4.72 -35.50 37.47
N GLY A 649 5.24 -34.48 36.75
CA GLY A 649 5.13 -33.06 37.17
C GLY A 649 4.78 -32.05 36.08
N MET A 650 4.52 -32.47 34.84
CA MET A 650 4.28 -31.56 33.70
C MET A 650 2.96 -30.75 33.66
N PRO A 651 1.86 -31.03 34.41
CA PRO A 651 0.61 -30.29 34.17
C PRO A 651 0.61 -28.81 34.62
N ASP A 652 1.37 -28.46 35.66
CA ASP A 652 1.20 -27.16 36.34
C ASP A 652 2.09 -26.02 35.81
N LEU A 653 3.03 -26.31 34.90
CA LEU A 653 3.97 -25.33 34.34
C LEU A 653 3.60 -24.83 32.93
N LEU A 654 2.49 -25.31 32.35
CA LEU A 654 2.17 -25.13 30.93
C LEU A 654 0.99 -24.18 30.64
N ALA A 655 0.82 -23.14 31.46
CA ALA A 655 -0.07 -22.03 31.14
C ALA A 655 0.73 -20.72 30.98
N GLY A 656 1.00 -20.34 29.73
CA GLY A 656 1.49 -18.99 29.39
C GLY A 656 3.00 -18.83 29.18
N VAL A 657 3.77 -19.92 29.18
CA VAL A 657 5.22 -19.88 28.97
C VAL A 657 5.58 -20.04 27.50
N THR A 658 6.43 -19.16 26.95
CA THR A 658 6.90 -19.26 25.56
C THR A 658 7.81 -20.48 25.38
N TRP A 659 7.81 -21.07 24.19
CA TRP A 659 8.63 -22.25 23.84
C TRP A 659 10.13 -22.06 24.15
N GLU A 660 10.61 -20.82 24.04
CA GLU A 660 12.00 -20.45 24.34
C GLU A 660 12.33 -20.49 25.83
N SER A 661 11.36 -20.12 26.68
CA SER A 661 11.50 -20.19 28.13
C SER A 661 11.44 -21.65 28.61
N LEU A 662 10.56 -22.48 28.02
CA LEU A 662 10.45 -23.91 28.33
C LEU A 662 11.76 -24.66 28.01
N LEU A 663 12.37 -24.40 26.85
CA LEU A 663 13.66 -25.02 26.48
C LEU A 663 14.81 -24.56 27.39
N GLY A 664 14.75 -23.33 27.90
CA GLY A 664 15.68 -22.81 28.90
C GLY A 664 15.53 -23.49 30.26
N GLU A 665 14.29 -23.62 30.75
CA GLU A 665 13.96 -24.28 32.01
C GLU A 665 14.30 -25.77 32.00
N ILE A 666 13.96 -26.51 30.93
CA ILE A 666 14.34 -27.92 30.78
C ILE A 666 15.86 -28.08 30.87
N LYS A 667 16.60 -27.20 30.21
CA LYS A 667 18.07 -27.24 30.24
C LYS A 667 18.61 -26.98 31.65
N GLN A 668 18.02 -26.03 32.37
CA GLN A 668 18.45 -25.64 33.72
C GLN A 668 18.07 -26.69 34.79
N GLN A 669 16.83 -27.19 34.76
CA GLN A 669 16.31 -28.15 35.73
C GLN A 669 16.89 -29.56 35.53
N ALA A 670 16.98 -30.04 34.28
CA ALA A 670 17.58 -31.34 33.98
C ALA A 670 19.13 -31.27 33.89
N ARG A 671 19.73 -30.10 34.14
CA ARG A 671 21.19 -29.84 34.11
C ARG A 671 21.86 -30.35 32.82
N LEU A 672 21.23 -30.09 31.68
CA LEU A 672 21.71 -30.57 30.39
C LEU A 672 22.78 -29.63 29.83
N THR A 673 23.90 -30.18 29.36
CA THR A 673 25.00 -29.40 28.75
C THR A 673 24.80 -29.15 27.26
N CYS A 674 23.83 -29.81 26.62
CA CYS A 674 23.61 -29.72 25.18
C CYS A 674 22.98 -28.40 24.73
N LEU A 675 23.13 -28.06 23.44
CA LEU A 675 22.55 -26.86 22.83
C LEU A 675 21.01 -26.99 22.75
N ARG A 676 20.29 -25.86 22.87
CA ARG A 676 18.81 -25.83 22.80
C ARG A 676 18.21 -26.54 21.56
N PRO A 677 18.81 -26.48 20.36
CA PRO A 677 18.35 -27.24 19.19
C PRO A 677 18.43 -28.78 19.36
N THR A 678 19.32 -29.27 20.23
CA THR A 678 19.42 -30.70 20.54
C THR A 678 18.26 -31.14 21.41
N ILE A 679 17.90 -30.34 22.42
CA ILE A 679 16.70 -30.56 23.26
C ILE A 679 15.44 -30.49 22.39
N HIS A 680 15.37 -29.51 21.49
CA HIS A 680 14.27 -29.37 20.54
C HIS A 680 14.10 -30.60 19.63
N ARG A 681 15.20 -31.10 19.05
CA ARG A 681 15.17 -32.32 18.22
C ARG A 681 14.79 -33.56 19.02
N TRP A 682 15.22 -33.66 20.28
CA TRP A 682 14.82 -34.74 21.17
C TRP A 682 13.32 -34.70 21.48
N LEU A 683 12.77 -33.53 21.83
CA LEU A 683 11.33 -33.35 22.07
C LEU A 683 10.49 -33.71 20.84
N LEU A 684 10.92 -33.29 19.64
CA LEU A 684 10.24 -33.68 18.40
C LEU A 684 10.33 -35.19 18.16
N LYS A 685 11.48 -35.83 18.45
CA LYS A 685 11.68 -37.27 18.31
C LYS A 685 10.81 -38.07 19.30
N THR A 686 10.57 -37.54 20.51
CA THR A 686 9.68 -38.16 21.51
C THR A 686 8.20 -37.80 21.31
N GLY A 687 7.86 -37.09 20.23
CA GLY A 687 6.47 -36.77 19.86
C GLY A 687 5.91 -35.51 20.52
N ILE A 688 6.70 -34.78 21.31
CA ILE A 688 6.30 -33.52 21.94
C ILE A 688 6.49 -32.39 20.94
N GLN A 689 5.38 -31.82 20.47
CA GLN A 689 5.35 -30.76 19.46
C GLN A 689 4.77 -29.47 20.03
N HIS A 690 5.38 -28.33 19.68
CA HIS A 690 4.79 -27.01 19.90
C HIS A 690 3.85 -26.67 18.75
N LYS A 691 2.55 -26.80 18.98
CA LYS A 691 1.51 -26.36 18.05
C LYS A 691 0.71 -25.24 18.70
N LEU A 692 0.36 -24.23 17.90
CA LEU A 692 -0.56 -23.18 18.34
C LEU A 692 -1.84 -23.86 18.83
N ALA A 693 -2.22 -23.65 20.09
CA ALA A 693 -3.46 -24.20 20.60
C ALA A 693 -4.63 -23.64 19.78
N LEU A 694 -5.28 -24.50 19.00
CA LEU A 694 -6.50 -24.15 18.29
C LEU A 694 -7.53 -23.74 19.34
N ARG A 695 -7.97 -22.48 19.31
CA ARG A 695 -9.03 -22.00 20.18
C ARG A 695 -10.30 -22.77 19.88
N ARG A 696 -10.61 -23.75 20.74
CA ARG A 696 -11.88 -24.46 20.74
C ARG A 696 -12.62 -24.11 22.02
N PRO A 697 -13.95 -23.91 21.96
CA PRO A 697 -14.72 -23.67 23.17
C PRO A 697 -14.62 -24.89 24.09
N PHE A 698 -14.37 -24.66 25.38
CA PHE A 698 -14.32 -25.71 26.40
C PHE A 698 -15.69 -26.42 26.46
N LEU A 699 -15.69 -27.74 26.32
CA LEU A 699 -16.88 -28.57 26.32
C LEU A 699 -16.86 -29.42 27.60
N SER A 700 -17.86 -29.27 28.44
CA SER A 700 -18.09 -30.21 29.54
C SER A 700 -18.45 -31.59 29.00
N ASP A 701 -18.17 -32.67 29.74
CA ASP A 701 -18.40 -34.06 29.30
C ASP A 701 -19.84 -34.31 28.83
N LYS A 702 -20.80 -33.64 29.48
CA LYS A 702 -22.21 -33.68 29.11
C LYS A 702 -22.49 -32.99 27.76
N SER A 703 -21.80 -31.90 27.47
CA SER A 703 -21.89 -31.18 26.18
C SER A 703 -21.18 -31.93 25.06
N ALA A 704 -20.09 -32.64 25.39
CA ALA A 704 -19.39 -33.51 24.46
C ALA A 704 -20.25 -34.73 24.07
N GLN A 705 -20.93 -35.36 25.03
CA GLN A 705 -21.84 -36.48 24.76
C GLN A 705 -23.06 -36.09 23.90
N LEU A 706 -23.66 -34.92 24.17
CA LEU A 706 -24.78 -34.43 23.36
C LEU A 706 -24.38 -34.06 21.93
N ARG A 707 -23.19 -33.47 21.76
CA ARG A 707 -22.62 -33.20 20.43
C ARG A 707 -22.27 -34.48 19.70
N LYS A 708 -21.72 -35.47 20.40
CA LYS A 708 -21.45 -36.80 19.82
C LYS A 708 -22.75 -37.47 19.38
N ALA A 709 -23.81 -37.45 20.20
CA ALA A 709 -25.11 -38.02 19.82
C ALA A 709 -25.77 -37.30 18.63
N PHE A 710 -25.62 -35.98 18.53
CA PHE A 710 -26.07 -35.20 17.37
C PHE A 710 -25.26 -35.54 16.10
N CYS A 711 -23.93 -35.61 16.21
CA CYS A 711 -23.07 -36.05 15.11
C CYS A 711 -23.40 -37.48 14.68
N ASP A 712 -23.48 -38.43 15.61
CA ASP A 712 -23.83 -39.82 15.34
C ASP A 712 -25.20 -39.93 14.62
N LYS A 713 -26.16 -39.05 14.97
CA LYS A 713 -27.48 -39.00 14.34
C LYS A 713 -27.49 -38.41 12.93
N TYR A 714 -26.60 -37.49 12.58
CA TYR A 714 -26.63 -36.75 11.31
C TYR A 714 -25.36 -36.89 10.45
N HIS A 715 -24.39 -37.74 10.85
CA HIS A 715 -23.11 -37.94 10.14
C HIS A 715 -23.26 -38.48 8.70
N HIS A 716 -24.43 -39.00 8.35
CA HIS A 716 -24.75 -39.55 7.04
C HIS A 716 -25.37 -38.51 6.07
N LYS A 717 -25.47 -37.24 6.47
CA LYS A 717 -26.01 -36.14 5.64
C LYS A 717 -24.88 -35.41 4.90
N ASP A 718 -25.14 -34.98 3.68
CA ASP A 718 -24.14 -34.39 2.77
C ASP A 718 -23.88 -32.89 3.04
N GLU A 719 -22.89 -32.36 2.32
CA GLU A 719 -22.37 -31.00 2.52
C GLU A 719 -23.41 -29.89 2.20
N SER A 720 -24.43 -30.20 1.40
CA SER A 720 -25.53 -29.26 1.10
C SER A 720 -26.49 -29.02 2.28
N PHE A 721 -26.47 -29.87 3.31
CA PHE A 721 -27.31 -29.77 4.50
C PHE A 721 -26.87 -28.68 5.49
N TRP A 722 -25.64 -28.15 5.40
CA TRP A 722 -24.99 -27.41 6.50
C TRP A 722 -24.71 -25.91 6.28
N TYR A 723 -25.18 -25.27 5.19
CA TYR A 723 -24.78 -23.89 4.86
C TYR A 723 -25.84 -22.81 5.17
N ASN A 724 -25.63 -22.01 6.24
CA ASN A 724 -25.52 -20.52 6.22
C ASN A 724 -25.73 -19.82 7.59
N GLY A 725 -24.74 -19.02 8.03
CA GLY A 725 -24.98 -17.65 8.54
C GLY A 725 -24.76 -17.26 10.02
N ASP A 726 -23.78 -16.37 10.24
CA ASP A 726 -23.59 -15.25 11.21
C ASP A 726 -23.32 -15.41 12.74
N TYR A 727 -22.51 -14.47 13.25
CA TYR A 727 -21.44 -14.65 14.25
C TYR A 727 -21.72 -14.20 15.71
N THR A 728 -20.96 -14.79 16.64
CA THR A 728 -21.20 -14.82 18.11
C THR A 728 -20.15 -14.04 18.93
N LYS A 729 -20.54 -13.54 20.12
CA LYS A 729 -19.63 -13.11 21.19
C LYS A 729 -19.60 -14.15 22.31
N TRP A 730 -18.41 -14.51 22.81
CA TRP A 730 -18.23 -15.65 23.74
C TRP A 730 -18.08 -15.22 25.20
N LEU A 731 -18.72 -15.96 26.11
CA LEU A 731 -18.68 -15.84 27.58
C LEU A 731 -18.63 -17.26 28.19
N PHE A 732 -17.96 -17.46 29.34
CA PHE A 732 -17.81 -18.76 30.01
C PHE A 732 -18.66 -18.85 31.31
N TYR A 733 -19.28 -20.02 31.59
CA TYR A 733 -20.10 -20.32 32.79
C TYR A 733 -20.21 -21.83 33.07
N SER A 734 -20.69 -22.21 34.27
CA SER A 734 -20.78 -23.60 34.76
C SER A 734 -22.10 -24.31 34.38
N ALA A 735 -22.16 -25.64 34.47
CA ALA A 735 -23.29 -26.44 33.99
C ALA A 735 -24.60 -26.15 34.79
N GLY A 736 -25.61 -25.63 34.09
CA GLY A 736 -26.90 -25.20 34.67
C GLY A 736 -27.11 -23.68 34.60
N GLU A 737 -26.01 -22.92 34.54
CA GLU A 737 -26.01 -21.44 34.59
C GLU A 737 -26.20 -20.80 33.20
N ARG A 738 -26.36 -21.59 32.13
CA ARG A 738 -26.56 -21.06 30.77
C ARG A 738 -27.74 -20.09 30.65
N LEU A 739 -28.76 -20.31 31.47
CA LEU A 739 -29.99 -19.54 31.47
C LEU A 739 -29.96 -18.41 32.51
N HIS A 740 -28.86 -18.24 33.23
CA HIS A 740 -28.67 -17.12 34.12
C HIS A 740 -28.65 -15.82 33.31
N ARG A 741 -29.46 -14.87 33.77
CA ARG A 741 -29.82 -13.63 33.06
C ARG A 741 -28.61 -12.74 32.73
N ASP A 742 -27.52 -12.87 33.49
CA ASP A 742 -26.23 -12.19 33.36
C ASP A 742 -25.26 -12.87 32.37
N LYS A 743 -25.55 -14.10 31.93
CA LYS A 743 -24.75 -14.89 30.95
C LYS A 743 -25.38 -14.94 29.55
N VAL A 744 -26.54 -14.30 29.39
CA VAL A 744 -27.26 -14.15 28.13
C VAL A 744 -26.97 -12.76 27.56
N GLN A 745 -26.43 -12.66 26.35
CA GLN A 745 -26.19 -11.37 25.69
C GLN A 745 -27.52 -10.72 25.27
N PRO A 746 -27.93 -9.57 25.86
CA PRO A 746 -29.16 -8.92 25.47
C PRO A 746 -28.99 -8.23 24.12
N ARG A 747 -29.82 -8.60 23.14
CA ARG A 747 -29.93 -7.90 21.86
C ARG A 747 -30.65 -6.57 22.10
N ARG A 748 -29.95 -5.43 22.06
CA ARG A 748 -30.62 -4.11 22.07
C ARG A 748 -31.20 -3.86 20.68
N ARG A 749 -32.49 -3.53 20.58
CA ARG A 749 -33.06 -2.98 19.34
C ARG A 749 -32.39 -1.63 19.08
N PRO A 750 -31.87 -1.36 17.87
CA PRO A 750 -31.34 -0.04 17.53
C PRO A 750 -32.42 1.02 17.76
N ALA A 751 -32.07 2.15 18.36
CA ALA A 751 -32.95 3.31 18.52
C ALA A 751 -33.11 4.09 17.21
N ARG A 752 -33.35 3.37 16.10
CA ARG A 752 -33.67 3.96 14.80
C ARG A 752 -35.17 3.82 14.60
N HIS A 753 -35.82 4.87 14.08
CA HIS A 753 -37.19 4.78 13.61
C HIS A 753 -37.28 3.59 12.66
N SER A 754 -38.07 2.59 13.04
CA SER A 754 -38.08 1.30 12.36
C SER A 754 -39.46 1.09 11.74
N GLN A 755 -39.54 1.08 10.41
CA GLN A 755 -40.78 0.82 9.70
C GLN A 755 -40.89 -0.68 9.41
N MET A 756 -41.95 -1.32 9.92
CA MET A 756 -42.23 -2.73 9.63
C MET A 756 -42.96 -2.85 8.29
N PHE A 757 -42.61 -3.86 7.50
CA PHE A 757 -43.29 -4.18 6.26
C PHE A 757 -43.82 -5.62 6.31
N PHE A 758 -44.98 -5.85 5.71
CA PHE A 758 -45.49 -7.18 5.40
C PHE A 758 -45.19 -7.49 3.94
N GLY A 759 -44.59 -8.64 3.69
CA GLY A 759 -44.38 -9.19 2.36
C GLY A 759 -44.46 -10.71 2.45
N ALA A 760 -44.91 -11.33 1.38
CA ALA A 760 -45.03 -12.77 1.26
C ALA A 760 -44.64 -13.18 -0.17
N ILE A 761 -44.04 -14.36 -0.30
CA ILE A 761 -43.54 -14.86 -1.58
C ILE A 761 -44.22 -16.20 -1.83
N ASN A 762 -44.95 -16.28 -2.94
CA ASN A 762 -45.36 -17.54 -3.54
C ASN A 762 -44.48 -17.76 -4.79
N TYR A 763 -44.13 -19.01 -5.11
CA TYR A 763 -43.20 -19.40 -6.17
C TYR A 763 -43.50 -18.70 -7.51
N ASP A 764 -44.78 -18.51 -7.85
CA ASP A 764 -45.21 -17.89 -9.10
C ASP A 764 -45.67 -16.42 -8.94
N LYS A 765 -45.80 -15.94 -7.71
CA LYS A 765 -46.46 -14.66 -7.37
C LYS A 765 -45.86 -14.02 -6.10
N PRO A 766 -44.85 -13.14 -6.23
CA PRO A 766 -44.42 -12.32 -5.10
C PRO A 766 -45.53 -11.33 -4.72
N SER A 767 -45.77 -11.13 -3.42
CA SER A 767 -46.72 -10.12 -2.95
C SER A 767 -46.13 -8.71 -3.11
N ARG A 768 -47.00 -7.70 -3.09
CA ARG A 768 -46.55 -6.32 -2.83
C ARG A 768 -46.00 -6.23 -1.40
N VAL A 769 -44.99 -5.40 -1.20
CA VAL A 769 -44.45 -5.07 0.12
C VAL A 769 -45.29 -3.95 0.72
N ILE A 770 -45.83 -4.16 1.92
CA ILE A 770 -46.87 -3.31 2.52
C ILE A 770 -46.34 -2.71 3.82
N PRO A 771 -46.20 -1.37 3.93
CA PRO A 771 -45.80 -0.74 5.18
C PRO A 771 -46.90 -0.91 6.23
N LEU A 772 -46.56 -1.59 7.34
CA LEU A 772 -47.44 -1.72 8.49
C LEU A 772 -47.28 -0.49 9.39
N LYS A 773 -48.29 0.39 9.42
CA LYS A 773 -48.28 1.55 10.32
C LYS A 773 -48.47 1.10 11.78
N GLY A 774 -47.78 1.79 12.69
CA GLY A 774 -47.93 1.63 14.14
C GLY A 774 -49.40 1.64 14.58
N ASP A 775 -49.76 0.83 15.58
CA ASP A 775 -51.11 0.84 16.12
C ASP A 775 -51.31 2.08 17.00
N PRO A 776 -52.18 3.04 16.63
CA PRO A 776 -52.43 4.25 17.43
C PRO A 776 -53.03 3.94 18.80
N GLN A 777 -53.66 2.78 18.94
CA GLN A 777 -54.24 2.31 20.20
C GLN A 777 -53.26 1.48 21.03
N SER A 778 -51.99 1.40 20.63
CA SER A 778 -50.91 0.80 21.42
C SER A 778 -50.15 1.90 22.14
N GLU A 779 -50.00 1.79 23.47
CA GLU A 779 -49.26 2.76 24.29
C GLU A 779 -47.82 3.01 23.80
N ARG A 780 -47.22 2.03 23.11
CA ARG A 780 -45.86 2.12 22.57
C ARG A 780 -45.81 2.38 21.06
N GLY A 781 -46.95 2.62 20.41
CA GLY A 781 -47.05 2.90 18.97
C GLY A 781 -46.60 1.76 18.03
N GLY A 782 -46.36 0.55 18.56
CA GLY A 782 -45.87 -0.59 17.79
C GLY A 782 -46.94 -1.34 17.01
N ILE A 783 -46.52 -2.31 16.19
CA ILE A 783 -47.43 -3.20 15.46
C ILE A 783 -48.07 -4.21 16.41
N THR A 784 -49.40 -4.28 16.41
CA THR A 784 -50.18 -5.22 17.24
C THR A 784 -50.80 -6.31 16.39
N GLY A 785 -51.32 -7.36 17.03
CA GLY A 785 -52.08 -8.41 16.35
C GLY A 785 -53.27 -7.87 15.56
N ARG A 786 -53.88 -6.75 15.96
CA ARG A 786 -54.97 -6.10 15.21
C ARG A 786 -54.50 -5.58 13.84
N ARG A 787 -53.31 -4.99 13.78
CA ARG A 787 -52.72 -4.49 12.53
C ARG A 787 -52.32 -5.64 11.60
N ILE A 788 -51.79 -6.72 12.15
CA ILE A 788 -51.51 -7.94 11.39
C ILE A 788 -52.79 -8.59 10.87
N LEU A 789 -53.83 -8.72 11.71
CA LEU A 789 -55.12 -9.28 11.29
C LEU A 789 -55.71 -8.52 10.09
N ALA A 790 -55.76 -7.19 10.18
CA ALA A 790 -56.29 -6.35 9.09
C ALA A 790 -55.49 -6.53 7.79
N CYS A 791 -54.17 -6.68 7.89
CA CYS A 791 -53.31 -6.97 6.74
C CYS A 791 -53.63 -8.35 6.14
N LEU A 792 -53.68 -9.40 6.96
CA LEU A 792 -53.97 -10.76 6.47
C LEU A 792 -55.36 -10.87 5.85
N GLN A 793 -56.38 -10.26 6.46
CA GLN A 793 -57.74 -10.24 5.91
C GLN A 793 -57.80 -9.60 4.52
N SER A 794 -56.99 -8.57 4.29
CA SER A 794 -57.01 -7.82 3.03
C SER A 794 -56.23 -8.52 1.91
N TYR A 795 -55.12 -9.21 2.23
CA TYR A 795 -54.16 -9.67 1.22
C TYR A 795 -54.04 -11.18 1.10
N LEU A 796 -54.27 -11.94 2.18
CA LEU A 796 -54.10 -13.40 2.17
C LEU A 796 -55.05 -14.12 1.18
N PRO A 797 -56.35 -13.74 1.06
CA PRO A 797 -57.26 -14.38 0.11
C PRO A 797 -56.89 -14.20 -1.37
N GLY A 798 -56.13 -13.16 -1.71
CA GLY A 798 -55.64 -12.93 -3.07
C GLY A 798 -54.29 -13.59 -3.37
N LEU A 799 -53.62 -14.11 -2.35
CA LEU A 799 -52.23 -14.59 -2.43
C LEU A 799 -52.12 -16.12 -2.36
N VAL A 800 -53.02 -16.77 -1.61
CA VAL A 800 -52.99 -18.22 -1.37
C VAL A 800 -54.27 -18.85 -1.90
N LYS A 801 -54.12 -19.93 -2.66
CA LYS A 801 -55.22 -20.71 -3.24
C LYS A 801 -55.50 -22.00 -2.44
N GLU A 802 -56.64 -22.62 -2.73
CA GLU A 802 -56.99 -23.92 -2.17
C GLU A 802 -55.93 -24.98 -2.49
N GLY A 803 -55.54 -25.78 -1.50
CA GLY A 803 -54.49 -26.79 -1.59
C GLY A 803 -53.07 -26.26 -1.34
N GLU A 804 -52.88 -24.94 -1.28
CA GLU A 804 -51.57 -24.36 -0.99
C GLU A 804 -51.29 -24.31 0.52
N THR A 805 -50.01 -24.18 0.85
CA THR A 805 -49.54 -24.15 2.23
C THR A 805 -49.08 -22.75 2.61
N PHE A 806 -49.68 -22.18 3.65
CA PHE A 806 -49.29 -20.89 4.19
C PHE A 806 -48.37 -21.08 5.41
N GLN A 807 -47.16 -20.53 5.28
CA GLN A 807 -46.10 -20.59 6.28
C GLN A 807 -45.84 -19.18 6.84
N HIS A 808 -45.76 -19.04 8.17
CA HIS A 808 -45.41 -17.78 8.83
C HIS A 808 -44.46 -18.02 10.02
N ASP A 809 -43.75 -16.97 10.45
CA ASP A 809 -42.65 -17.01 11.43
C ASP A 809 -43.06 -17.16 12.91
N ASN A 810 -44.34 -17.45 13.16
CA ASN A 810 -44.93 -17.54 14.50
C ASN A 810 -44.65 -16.33 15.44
N ALA A 811 -44.43 -15.13 14.89
CA ALA A 811 -44.26 -13.92 15.70
C ALA A 811 -45.46 -13.68 16.65
N ARG A 812 -45.21 -13.00 17.78
CA ARG A 812 -46.23 -12.74 18.83
C ARG A 812 -47.51 -12.08 18.28
N THR A 813 -47.38 -11.25 17.26
CA THR A 813 -48.51 -10.58 16.60
C THR A 813 -49.31 -11.55 15.73
N PHE A 814 -48.68 -12.51 15.04
CA PHE A 814 -49.35 -13.58 14.29
C PHE A 814 -49.99 -14.62 15.20
N LYS A 815 -49.35 -14.97 16.32
CA LYS A 815 -49.92 -15.88 17.33
C LYS A 815 -50.94 -15.22 18.26
N ALA A 816 -51.20 -13.92 18.10
CA ALA A 816 -52.20 -13.22 18.91
C ALA A 816 -53.57 -13.89 18.76
N LYS A 817 -54.30 -14.03 19.87
CA LYS A 817 -55.60 -14.71 19.92
C LYS A 817 -56.54 -14.23 18.81
N ILE A 818 -56.67 -12.91 18.65
CA ILE A 818 -57.51 -12.28 17.62
C ILE A 818 -57.13 -12.67 16.18
N VAL A 819 -55.83 -12.90 15.91
CA VAL A 819 -55.35 -13.31 14.59
C VAL A 819 -55.63 -14.78 14.35
N GLN A 820 -55.33 -15.64 15.33
CA GLN A 820 -55.52 -17.09 15.22
C GLN A 820 -57.00 -17.49 15.17
N GLU A 821 -57.88 -16.78 15.90
CA GLU A 821 -59.33 -16.95 15.86
C GLU A 821 -59.92 -16.69 14.46
N TRP A 822 -59.28 -15.86 13.65
CA TRP A 822 -59.66 -15.66 12.26
C TRP A 822 -58.90 -16.59 11.30
N LEU A 823 -57.58 -16.70 11.44
CA LEU A 823 -56.69 -17.38 10.49
C LEU A 823 -56.93 -18.89 10.45
N LEU A 824 -57.08 -19.55 11.61
CA LEU A 824 -57.29 -21.00 11.65
C LEU A 824 -58.64 -21.41 11.01
N PRO A 825 -59.78 -20.77 11.33
CA PRO A 825 -61.04 -21.08 10.64
C PRO A 825 -61.08 -20.62 9.18
N TRP A 826 -60.38 -19.53 8.84
CA TRP A 826 -60.28 -19.08 7.45
C TRP A 826 -59.51 -20.09 6.59
N ALA A 827 -58.33 -20.54 7.04
CA ALA A 827 -57.50 -21.50 6.31
C ALA A 827 -58.23 -22.84 6.10
N ARG A 828 -58.88 -23.37 7.14
CA ARG A 828 -59.70 -24.60 7.02
C ARG A 828 -60.81 -24.47 5.99
N ARG A 829 -61.50 -23.32 5.94
CA ARG A 829 -62.60 -23.09 5.00
C ARG A 829 -62.15 -22.92 3.55
N HIS A 830 -60.91 -22.50 3.33
CA HIS A 830 -60.35 -22.27 1.99
C HIS A 830 -59.37 -23.38 1.58
N GLY A 831 -59.34 -24.51 2.30
CA GLY A 831 -58.46 -25.64 2.02
C GLY A 831 -56.97 -25.30 2.03
N VAL A 832 -56.56 -24.31 2.83
CA VAL A 832 -55.16 -23.89 2.98
C VAL A 832 -54.53 -24.62 4.16
N SER A 833 -53.40 -25.27 3.94
CA SER A 833 -52.64 -25.91 5.02
C SER A 833 -51.79 -24.88 5.77
N LEU A 834 -51.84 -24.87 7.10
CA LEU A 834 -50.99 -24.01 7.93
C LEU A 834 -49.84 -24.82 8.50
N ILE A 835 -48.60 -24.47 8.15
CA ILE A 835 -47.41 -25.10 8.74
C ILE A 835 -47.13 -24.45 10.10
N ASP A 836 -46.99 -25.27 11.15
CA ASP A 836 -46.47 -24.81 12.44
C ASP A 836 -44.94 -24.75 12.40
N TRP A 837 -44.40 -23.54 12.28
CA TRP A 837 -42.97 -23.29 12.07
C TRP A 837 -42.31 -22.71 13.33
N PRO A 838 -41.09 -23.11 13.73
CA PRO A 838 -40.50 -22.60 14.96
C PRO A 838 -40.25 -21.07 14.90
N PRO A 839 -40.58 -20.31 15.96
CA PRO A 839 -40.32 -18.87 15.98
C PRO A 839 -38.83 -18.57 15.90
N TYR A 840 -38.45 -17.51 15.19
CA TYR A 840 -37.06 -17.06 14.98
C TYR A 840 -36.18 -18.00 14.14
N SER A 841 -36.75 -18.75 13.19
CA SER A 841 -35.94 -19.46 12.20
C SER A 841 -35.20 -18.47 11.29
N PRO A 842 -33.90 -18.67 11.00
CA PRO A 842 -33.11 -17.74 10.20
C PRO A 842 -33.65 -17.53 8.76
N ASP A 843 -34.36 -18.52 8.22
CA ASP A 843 -34.86 -18.53 6.84
C ASP A 843 -36.17 -17.74 6.63
N LEU A 844 -36.83 -17.36 7.72
CA LEU A 844 -38.09 -16.62 7.73
C LEU A 844 -38.03 -15.46 8.73
N ASN A 845 -36.86 -14.84 8.85
CA ASN A 845 -36.84 -13.52 9.46
C ASN A 845 -37.70 -12.60 8.57
N PRO A 846 -38.74 -11.95 9.12
CA PRO A 846 -39.33 -10.83 8.40
C PRO A 846 -38.21 -9.87 8.06
N ILE A 847 -38.34 -9.13 6.96
CA ILE A 847 -37.56 -7.91 6.77
C ILE A 847 -38.03 -6.94 7.85
N GLU A 848 -37.50 -7.10 9.05
CA GLU A 848 -37.76 -6.26 10.19
C GLU A 848 -36.80 -5.09 10.11
N ASN A 849 -37.36 -3.91 9.82
CA ASN A 849 -36.71 -2.61 9.95
C ASN A 849 -35.71 -2.28 8.84
N ILE A 850 -36.23 -1.64 7.78
CA ILE A 850 -35.42 -0.80 6.88
C ILE A 850 -35.27 0.58 7.53
#